data_AF-A0A7Y2ZLB5-F1
#
_entry.id   AF-A0A7Y2ZLB5-F1
#
_cell.length_a   1.000
_cell.length_b   1.000
_cell.length_c   1.000
_cell.angle_alpha   90.00
_cell.angle_beta   90.00
_cell.angle_gamma   90.00
#
_symmetry.space_group_name_H-M   'P 1'
#
loop_
_entity.id
_entity.type
_entity.pdbx_description
1 polymer ?
#
loop_
_entity_poly.entity_id
_entity_poly.type
_entity_poly.pdbx_seq_one_letter_code
_entity_poly.pdbx_strand_id
1 'polypeptide(L)'
;LNSGLTIPAFVHSTNDNLVVRYKADDGSIRLIRLLHWISGRLWSQVNPITKNLRASLGHYCGNLVENLSGFDHPYSERFFEWDITQSLWTKEHVHLFSGELKDSITYFQARFEDRFSQYQSLRKSIIHNDANDNNIIVSADLRKPEVSALIDFGDAMKTQVINELAVASTYAIMKTNDPLDASLAVVAGFHHTFPLQEKELSHLYDCIGMRLVISLTKSALNAIQEPDNVYHQISKQDASDLILKWKSISADFAHYAFRSCCDFTAHPKTKEFTAWADPQSCDLSELFPTINKSKVHTIDMSVSSTWLGHEQDYQDLEKLQDKIDKLQSDIPDALIAGGYLEPRTLYSASSYDKLGNYGKTSRTVHLGIDYWLPAYTPVHALFDGEIVTATNDEGEKEYGGLVILKHHENSIEFFTLHGHLTINSATSHSVGDQLKKGDKIGELGPFPENGNWVPHLHFQIILSLLNYKNDFPGVCYPDQTEIWKDLCPDPNLFFKSEGLKAYPIISEEKIKEIRSVHLGKSLSMSYEEPLHIVRGSGVYLIDQTGRKYLDTVNNVAHVGHEHQDVVRAGQNQMAVLNTNTRYMHTAINELALELLETLPKELNVLHFVNSGSEANELALRMAMTVTGNKHILASKWGYHGNTNACIAVSSYKFHRKGGTGKPETTHIFPIPDSFRGMYRGRDSVNCYVDEVEQLLKKLDANNQKPAALILESIISCGGQIELPEGFLPKVYKMVRESGGLCIADEVQTGCGRIGQAWWAFELHDVVPDIVTIGKPLGNGHPVAAVACTREVADKFANGMEFFNTFGGNPVSCAIASEVLKVVKRENLKQHALETGNYLKQ
;
A
#
# COMPACT_ATOMS: atom_id res chain seq x y z
N LEU A 1 -31.82 20.81 22.55
CA LEU A 1 -31.49 20.56 21.13
C LEU A 1 -31.49 19.05 20.93
N ASN A 2 -32.35 18.52 20.04
CA ASN A 2 -32.34 17.12 19.62
C ASN A 2 -31.27 16.95 18.52
N SER A 3 -30.02 17.33 18.82
CA SER A 3 -28.94 17.51 17.85
C SER A 3 -28.17 16.22 17.52
N GLY A 4 -28.40 15.13 18.25
CA GLY A 4 -27.61 13.90 18.13
C GLY A 4 -26.16 14.02 18.61
N LEU A 5 -25.71 15.22 19.03
CA LEU A 5 -24.37 15.48 19.56
C LEU A 5 -24.29 15.08 21.03
N THR A 6 -23.23 14.36 21.40
CA THR A 6 -22.95 14.00 22.80
C THR A 6 -22.11 15.11 23.43
N ILE A 7 -22.73 15.96 24.24
CA ILE A 7 -22.05 17.05 24.96
C ILE A 7 -22.20 16.89 26.48
N PRO A 8 -21.26 17.41 27.29
CA PRO A 8 -21.37 17.35 28.74
C PRO A 8 -22.62 18.12 29.20
N ALA A 9 -23.58 17.41 29.79
CA ALA A 9 -24.76 18.05 30.36
C ALA A 9 -24.47 18.55 31.78
N PHE A 10 -25.02 19.70 32.15
CA PHE A 10 -24.92 20.22 33.51
C PHE A 10 -25.78 19.40 34.47
N VAL A 11 -25.22 19.12 35.64
CA VAL A 11 -25.95 18.56 36.77
C VAL A 11 -26.33 19.70 37.71
N HIS A 12 -27.62 19.86 37.93
CA HIS A 12 -28.16 20.87 38.83
C HIS A 12 -27.84 20.51 40.28
N SER A 13 -27.52 21.53 41.09
CA SER A 13 -27.44 21.38 42.54
C SER A 13 -28.81 21.05 43.15
N THR A 14 -28.84 20.66 44.42
CA THR A 14 -30.09 20.43 45.17
C THR A 14 -31.00 21.66 45.24
N ASN A 15 -30.46 22.86 45.01
CA ASN A 15 -31.19 24.12 44.94
C ASN A 15 -31.39 24.61 43.50
N ASP A 16 -31.28 23.71 42.53
CA ASP A 16 -31.50 23.96 41.09
C ASP A 16 -30.54 24.98 40.43
N ASN A 17 -29.42 25.30 41.09
CA ASN A 17 -28.37 26.15 40.51
C ASN A 17 -27.40 25.32 39.65
N LEU A 18 -27.02 25.86 38.50
CA LEU A 18 -26.00 25.29 37.59
C LEU A 18 -24.55 25.46 38.10
N VAL A 19 -24.32 26.50 38.91
CA VAL A 19 -23.01 26.80 39.52
C VAL A 19 -23.22 27.13 40.99
N VAL A 20 -22.45 26.51 41.88
CA VAL A 20 -22.50 26.72 43.33
C VAL A 20 -21.25 27.47 43.78
N ARG A 21 -21.43 28.47 44.64
CA ARG A 21 -20.32 29.16 45.32
C ARG A 21 -19.94 28.37 46.57
N TYR A 22 -18.72 27.86 46.63
CA TYR A 22 -18.16 27.18 47.79
C TYR A 22 -17.05 28.02 48.40
N LYS A 23 -17.06 28.20 49.71
CA LYS A 23 -15.97 28.88 50.42
C LYS A 23 -15.01 27.82 50.94
N ALA A 24 -13.79 27.80 50.43
CA ALA A 24 -12.74 26.88 50.86
C ALA A 24 -12.17 27.29 52.23
N ASP A 25 -11.43 26.37 52.86
CA ASP A 25 -10.87 26.54 54.22
C ASP A 25 -9.85 27.70 54.31
N ASP A 26 -9.22 28.04 53.18
CA ASP A 26 -8.33 29.21 53.04
C ASP A 26 -9.09 30.55 52.90
N GLY A 27 -10.42 30.51 52.93
CA GLY A 27 -11.30 31.66 52.77
C GLY A 27 -11.60 32.03 51.30
N SER A 28 -10.97 31.37 50.33
CA SER A 28 -11.21 31.61 48.91
C SER A 28 -12.61 31.12 48.48
N ILE A 29 -13.24 31.84 47.55
CA ILE A 29 -14.51 31.42 46.95
C ILE A 29 -14.19 30.66 45.66
N ARG A 30 -14.64 29.40 45.59
CA ARG A 30 -14.57 28.54 44.41
C ARG A 30 -15.96 28.43 43.78
N LEU A 31 -16.00 28.50 42.45
CA LEU A 31 -17.21 28.20 41.68
C LEU A 31 -17.17 26.73 41.28
N ILE A 32 -18.17 25.97 41.71
CA ILE A 32 -18.30 24.55 41.43
C ILE A 32 -19.41 24.35 40.41
N ARG A 33 -19.09 23.65 39.33
CA ARG A 33 -20.05 23.11 38.36
C ARG A 33 -19.83 21.61 38.26
N LEU A 34 -20.91 20.86 38.06
CA LEU A 34 -20.85 19.41 37.85
C LEU A 34 -21.38 19.09 36.45
N LEU A 35 -20.66 18.26 35.72
CA LEU A 35 -20.99 17.85 34.36
C LEU A 35 -21.12 16.32 34.32
N HIS A 36 -21.98 15.80 33.43
CA HIS A 36 -22.01 14.37 33.13
C HIS A 36 -20.69 13.91 32.52
N TRP A 37 -20.25 12.71 32.95
CA TRP A 37 -19.09 12.03 32.39
C TRP A 37 -19.39 11.51 30.98
N ILE A 38 -18.43 11.70 30.06
CA ILE A 38 -18.47 11.11 28.73
C ILE A 38 -17.36 10.06 28.63
N SER A 39 -17.76 8.81 28.38
CA SER A 39 -16.81 7.69 28.24
C SER A 39 -16.14 7.68 26.88
N GLY A 40 -14.83 7.43 26.87
CA GLY A 40 -14.04 7.27 25.64
C GLY A 40 -12.54 7.34 25.93
N ARG A 41 -11.75 7.49 24.87
CA ARG A 41 -10.31 7.71 24.89
C ARG A 41 -10.02 9.13 24.42
N LEU A 42 -8.99 9.78 24.95
CA LEU A 42 -8.54 11.07 24.42
C LEU A 42 -7.87 10.86 23.06
N TRP A 43 -8.08 11.77 22.11
CA TRP A 43 -7.41 11.75 20.81
C TRP A 43 -5.89 11.63 20.94
N SER A 44 -5.30 12.35 21.90
CA SER A 44 -3.87 12.31 22.25
C SER A 44 -3.34 10.91 22.64
N GLN A 45 -4.22 9.96 22.96
CA GLN A 45 -3.89 8.59 23.35
C GLN A 45 -4.23 7.53 22.29
N VAL A 46 -4.80 7.93 21.14
CA VAL A 46 -5.20 7.01 20.07
C VAL A 46 -4.06 6.85 19.06
N ASN A 47 -3.71 5.60 18.76
CA ASN A 47 -2.72 5.24 17.74
C ASN A 47 -3.12 3.91 17.07
N PRO A 48 -3.16 3.82 15.72
CA PRO A 48 -2.96 4.91 14.75
C PRO A 48 -4.18 5.85 14.64
N ILE A 49 -3.92 7.10 14.29
CA ILE A 49 -4.96 8.05 13.85
C ILE A 49 -5.18 7.84 12.35
N THR A 50 -6.30 7.20 12.00
CA THR A 50 -6.64 6.82 10.62
C THR A 50 -7.32 7.95 9.85
N LYS A 51 -7.39 7.83 8.51
CA LYS A 51 -8.15 8.73 7.63
C LYS A 51 -9.61 8.85 8.08
N ASN A 52 -10.25 7.72 8.38
CA ASN A 52 -11.64 7.68 8.83
C ASN A 52 -11.85 8.39 10.17
N LEU A 53 -10.93 8.23 11.12
CA LEU A 53 -11.01 8.94 12.39
C LEU A 53 -10.86 10.47 12.22
N ARG A 54 -9.98 10.92 11.32
CA ARG A 54 -9.87 12.35 10.96
C ARG A 54 -11.14 12.88 10.27
N ALA A 55 -11.72 12.11 9.37
CA ALA A 55 -13.00 12.46 8.74
C ALA A 55 -14.14 12.57 9.76
N SER A 56 -14.18 11.64 10.73
CA SER A 56 -15.12 11.68 11.85
C SER A 56 -14.96 12.94 12.71
N LEU A 57 -13.73 13.40 12.98
CA LEU A 57 -13.49 14.69 13.65
C LEU A 57 -14.06 15.86 12.86
N GLY A 58 -13.77 15.93 11.56
CA GLY A 58 -14.31 16.95 10.68
C GLY A 58 -15.84 16.97 10.69
N HIS A 59 -16.46 15.79 10.56
CA HIS A 59 -17.91 15.61 10.62
C HIS A 59 -18.50 16.14 11.94
N TYR A 60 -17.87 15.82 13.07
CA TYR A 60 -18.34 16.29 14.37
C TYR A 60 -18.25 17.82 14.50
N CYS A 61 -17.12 18.41 14.09
CA CYS A 61 -16.93 19.87 14.12
C CYS A 61 -17.92 20.60 13.20
N GLY A 62 -18.17 20.11 11.98
CA GLY A 62 -19.13 20.72 11.07
C GLY A 62 -20.57 20.62 11.58
N ASN A 63 -20.97 19.46 12.12
CA ASN A 63 -22.27 19.27 12.77
C ASN A 63 -22.44 20.18 14.00
N LEU A 64 -21.37 20.41 14.77
CA LEU A 64 -21.40 21.35 15.89
C LEU A 64 -21.65 22.80 15.43
N VAL A 65 -20.95 23.25 14.38
CA VAL A 65 -21.16 24.59 13.79
C VAL A 65 -22.58 24.73 13.24
N GLU A 66 -23.09 23.70 12.56
CA GLU A 66 -24.47 23.69 12.06
C GLU A 66 -25.49 23.85 13.19
N ASN A 67 -25.34 23.13 14.30
CA ASN A 67 -26.23 23.23 15.45
C ASN A 67 -26.11 24.54 16.24
N LEU A 68 -24.95 25.20 16.19
CA LEU A 68 -24.73 26.53 16.76
C LEU A 68 -25.16 27.65 15.80
N SER A 69 -25.54 27.31 14.56
CA SER A 69 -26.00 28.30 13.58
C SER A 69 -27.28 28.99 14.08
N GLY A 70 -27.21 30.31 14.20
CA GLY A 70 -28.31 31.13 14.73
C GLY A 70 -28.37 31.21 16.26
N PHE A 71 -27.49 30.51 16.99
CA PHE A 71 -27.28 30.75 18.42
C PHE A 71 -26.50 32.05 18.61
N ASP A 72 -26.87 32.86 19.61
CA ASP A 72 -26.19 34.10 19.96
C ASP A 72 -26.10 34.24 21.48
N HIS A 73 -25.03 34.86 21.98
CA HIS A 73 -24.82 35.03 23.41
C HIS A 73 -23.97 36.27 23.71
N PRO A 74 -24.29 37.10 24.74
CA PRO A 74 -23.56 38.35 25.01
C PRO A 74 -22.07 38.18 25.30
N TYR A 75 -21.66 37.02 25.85
CA TYR A 75 -20.24 36.73 26.15
C TYR A 75 -19.49 36.04 24.99
N SER A 76 -20.16 35.85 23.84
CA SER A 76 -19.53 35.27 22.66
C SER A 76 -18.62 36.26 21.92
N GLU A 77 -18.74 37.56 22.20
CA GLU A 77 -17.90 38.63 21.63
C GLU A 77 -16.98 39.19 22.73
N ARG A 78 -15.71 38.76 22.72
CA ARG A 78 -14.69 39.19 23.68
C ARG A 78 -13.30 39.14 23.05
N PHE A 79 -12.34 39.86 23.63
CA PHE A 79 -10.94 39.63 23.30
C PHE A 79 -10.53 38.24 23.78
N PHE A 80 -9.92 37.45 22.91
CA PHE A 80 -9.48 36.11 23.25
C PHE A 80 -8.24 35.74 22.44
N GLU A 81 -7.11 35.50 23.11
CA GLU A 81 -5.81 35.34 22.46
C GLU A 81 -5.71 34.08 21.59
N TRP A 82 -6.58 33.09 21.84
CA TRP A 82 -6.69 31.84 21.07
C TRP A 82 -7.59 31.96 19.83
N ASP A 83 -8.27 33.10 19.63
CA ASP A 83 -9.02 33.41 18.40
C ASP A 83 -8.06 33.77 17.26
N ILE A 84 -8.11 33.03 16.16
CA ILE A 84 -7.28 33.26 14.97
C ILE A 84 -7.52 34.68 14.41
N THR A 85 -8.75 35.19 14.49
CA THR A 85 -9.11 36.54 14.02
C THR A 85 -8.32 37.63 14.74
N GLN A 86 -7.91 37.38 15.99
CA GLN A 86 -7.22 38.35 16.85
C GLN A 86 -5.71 38.08 16.94
N SER A 87 -5.21 37.08 16.21
CA SER A 87 -3.86 36.50 16.34
C SER A 87 -2.67 37.44 16.07
N LEU A 88 -2.90 38.64 15.53
CA LEU A 88 -1.82 39.58 15.21
C LEU A 88 -1.08 40.13 16.44
N TRP A 89 -1.63 39.98 17.65
CA TRP A 89 -0.90 40.25 18.90
C TRP A 89 0.43 39.47 18.99
N THR A 90 0.50 38.30 18.34
CA THR A 90 1.71 37.46 18.31
C THR A 90 2.92 38.15 17.67
N LYS A 91 2.73 39.20 16.85
CA LYS A 91 3.83 39.97 16.22
C LYS A 91 4.73 40.65 17.25
N GLU A 92 4.18 41.08 18.38
CA GLU A 92 4.93 41.72 19.46
C GLU A 92 5.93 40.77 20.12
N HIS A 93 5.71 39.45 19.97
CA HIS A 93 6.48 38.39 20.61
C HIS A 93 7.41 37.60 19.66
N VAL A 94 7.57 38.07 18.42
CA VAL A 94 8.47 37.43 17.43
C VAL A 94 9.92 37.36 17.91
N HIS A 95 10.32 38.27 18.80
CA HIS A 95 11.66 38.30 19.41
C HIS A 95 11.96 37.07 20.30
N LEU A 96 10.94 36.28 20.69
CA LEU A 96 11.10 35.04 21.46
C LEU A 96 11.59 33.86 20.61
N PHE A 97 11.65 34.01 19.29
CA PHE A 97 12.01 32.96 18.35
C PHE A 97 13.28 33.32 17.56
N SER A 98 13.96 32.30 17.04
CA SER A 98 15.17 32.43 16.21
C SER A 98 15.19 31.40 15.08
N GLY A 99 16.03 31.62 14.06
CA GLY A 99 16.24 30.70 12.95
C GLY A 99 14.98 30.41 12.13
N GLU A 100 14.90 29.21 11.55
CA GLU A 100 13.80 28.81 10.65
C GLU A 100 12.41 28.89 11.30
N LEU A 101 12.34 28.68 12.62
CA LEU A 101 11.09 28.79 13.36
C LEU A 101 10.57 30.24 13.37
N LYS A 102 11.46 31.22 13.60
CA LYS A 102 11.11 32.64 13.50
C LYS A 102 10.65 32.99 12.09
N ASP A 103 11.37 32.52 11.07
CA ASP A 103 11.04 32.77 9.66
C ASP A 103 9.71 32.16 9.26
N SER A 104 9.29 31.07 9.90
CA SER A 104 8.00 30.43 9.66
C SER A 104 6.87 31.17 10.34
N ILE A 105 7.08 31.62 11.58
CA ILE A 105 6.11 32.43 12.31
C ILE A 105 5.85 33.76 11.59
N THR A 106 6.91 34.47 11.19
CA THR A 106 6.77 35.76 10.49
C THR A 106 6.14 35.60 9.11
N TYR A 107 6.43 34.49 8.41
CA TYR A 107 5.79 34.15 7.13
C TYR A 107 4.27 34.06 7.26
N PHE A 108 3.75 33.31 8.23
CA PHE A 108 2.30 33.17 8.42
C PHE A 108 1.65 34.46 8.93
N GLN A 109 2.32 35.19 9.83
CA GLN A 109 1.85 36.49 10.31
C GLN A 109 1.68 37.49 9.16
N ALA A 110 2.69 37.62 8.30
CA ALA A 110 2.65 38.55 7.16
C ALA A 110 1.55 38.15 6.16
N ARG A 111 1.45 36.86 5.81
CA ARG A 111 0.41 36.37 4.90
C ARG A 111 -1.00 36.59 5.43
N PHE A 112 -1.22 36.33 6.72
CA PHE A 112 -2.52 36.54 7.34
C PHE A 112 -2.88 38.02 7.37
N GLU A 113 -1.93 38.89 7.70
CA GLU A 113 -2.11 40.35 7.69
C GLU A 113 -2.45 40.87 6.29
N ASP A 114 -1.70 40.46 5.25
CA ASP A 114 -1.94 40.85 3.85
C ASP A 114 -3.35 40.46 3.38
N ARG A 115 -3.85 39.31 3.85
CA ARG A 115 -5.15 38.75 3.46
C ARG A 115 -6.28 39.09 4.44
N PHE A 116 -5.99 39.85 5.50
CA PHE A 116 -6.91 40.06 6.61
C PHE A 116 -8.23 40.73 6.20
N SER A 117 -8.16 41.71 5.28
CA SER A 117 -9.34 42.42 4.77
C SER A 117 -10.35 41.48 4.08
N GLN A 118 -9.86 40.52 3.29
CA GLN A 118 -10.68 39.50 2.63
C GLN A 118 -11.22 38.50 3.68
N TYR A 119 -10.36 38.09 4.61
CA TYR A 119 -10.72 37.19 5.71
C TYR A 119 -11.85 37.75 6.60
N GLN A 120 -11.88 39.06 6.83
CA GLN A 120 -12.94 39.71 7.62
C GLN A 120 -14.34 39.56 6.98
N SER A 121 -14.42 39.33 5.67
CA SER A 121 -15.68 39.15 4.93
C SER A 121 -16.23 37.71 4.95
N LEU A 122 -15.53 36.78 5.60
CA LEU A 122 -15.96 35.38 5.72
C LEU A 122 -17.14 35.24 6.70
N ARG A 123 -17.87 34.12 6.58
CA ARG A 123 -19.03 33.83 7.44
C ARG A 123 -18.58 33.69 8.90
N LYS A 124 -19.41 34.19 9.81
CA LYS A 124 -19.20 34.09 11.25
C LYS A 124 -20.32 33.27 11.89
N SER A 125 -19.97 32.52 12.92
CA SER A 125 -20.91 31.83 13.82
C SER A 125 -20.28 31.74 15.21
N ILE A 126 -21.07 31.35 16.21
CA ILE A 126 -20.48 30.83 17.44
C ILE A 126 -19.87 29.46 17.12
N ILE A 127 -18.59 29.30 17.42
CA ILE A 127 -17.82 28.06 17.21
C ILE A 127 -17.27 27.57 18.56
N HIS A 128 -16.78 26.32 18.62
CA HIS A 128 -16.14 25.75 19.80
C HIS A 128 -14.76 26.37 20.05
N ASN A 129 -14.00 26.62 18.99
CA ASN A 129 -12.69 27.27 18.98
C ASN A 129 -11.55 26.51 19.68
N ASP A 130 -11.80 25.31 20.21
CA ASP A 130 -10.77 24.54 20.92
C ASP A 130 -10.91 23.01 20.77
N ALA A 131 -11.09 22.54 19.53
CA ALA A 131 -11.01 21.11 19.20
C ALA A 131 -9.55 20.59 19.27
N ASN A 132 -8.93 20.67 20.45
CA ASN A 132 -7.57 20.19 20.70
C ASN A 132 -7.55 18.68 21.03
N ASP A 133 -6.37 18.08 20.95
CA ASP A 133 -6.14 16.64 21.11
C ASP A 133 -6.52 16.06 22.49
N ASN A 134 -6.72 16.91 23.50
CA ASN A 134 -7.19 16.50 24.83
C ASN A 134 -8.66 16.84 25.09
N ASN A 135 -9.29 17.61 24.20
CA ASN A 135 -10.70 17.96 24.23
C ASN A 135 -11.55 17.14 23.26
N ILE A 136 -10.93 16.25 22.48
CA ILE A 136 -11.60 15.30 21.58
C ILE A 136 -11.71 13.92 22.24
N ILE A 137 -12.95 13.45 22.41
CA ILE A 137 -13.24 12.11 22.93
C ILE A 137 -13.51 11.16 21.76
N VAL A 138 -12.75 10.07 21.71
CA VAL A 138 -12.84 8.99 20.72
C VAL A 138 -13.50 7.76 21.36
N SER A 139 -14.29 7.03 20.57
CA SER A 139 -14.96 5.81 20.99
C SER A 139 -14.00 4.74 21.52
N ALA A 140 -14.52 3.80 22.31
CA ALA A 140 -13.76 2.66 22.82
C ALA A 140 -13.43 1.59 21.75
N ASP A 141 -14.04 1.64 20.57
CA ASP A 141 -13.79 0.68 19.50
C ASP A 141 -12.35 0.84 18.96
N LEU A 142 -11.58 -0.25 19.04
CA LEU A 142 -10.18 -0.27 18.57
C LEU A 142 -10.05 -0.54 17.07
N ARG A 143 -11.08 -1.12 16.43
CA ARG A 143 -11.09 -1.45 15.00
C ARG A 143 -11.64 -0.31 14.16
N LYS A 144 -12.74 0.31 14.61
CA LYS A 144 -13.41 1.41 13.91
C LYS A 144 -13.63 2.60 14.86
N PRO A 145 -12.54 3.26 15.31
CA PRO A 145 -12.66 4.40 16.20
C PRO A 145 -13.29 5.60 15.51
N GLU A 146 -14.24 6.24 16.18
CA GLU A 146 -14.88 7.49 15.75
C GLU A 146 -14.88 8.54 16.88
N VAL A 147 -14.90 9.82 16.54
CA VAL A 147 -15.10 10.93 17.47
C VAL A 147 -16.51 10.89 18.02
N SER A 148 -16.62 10.79 19.34
CA SER A 148 -17.87 10.65 20.07
C SER A 148 -18.33 11.96 20.71
N ALA A 149 -17.40 12.83 21.12
CA ALA A 149 -17.72 14.11 21.75
C ALA A 149 -16.56 15.12 21.64
N LEU A 150 -16.91 16.40 21.75
CA LEU A 150 -16.01 17.48 22.14
C LEU A 150 -16.36 17.94 23.55
N ILE A 151 -15.34 18.29 24.33
CA ILE A 151 -15.47 18.83 25.69
C ILE A 151 -14.75 20.18 25.78
N ASP A 152 -14.96 20.88 26.90
CA ASP A 152 -14.35 22.18 27.20
C ASP A 152 -14.78 23.35 26.30
N PHE A 153 -16.06 23.71 26.39
CA PHE A 153 -16.66 24.84 25.67
C PHE A 153 -16.26 26.23 26.22
N GLY A 154 -15.21 26.34 27.04
CA GLY A 154 -14.76 27.62 27.61
C GLY A 154 -14.31 28.63 26.56
N ASP A 155 -13.78 28.13 25.46
CA ASP A 155 -13.19 28.90 24.37
C ASP A 155 -14.21 29.31 23.31
N ALA A 156 -15.46 28.86 23.46
CA ALA A 156 -16.51 29.14 22.51
C ALA A 156 -16.76 30.65 22.35
N MET A 157 -16.84 31.10 21.11
CA MET A 157 -16.97 32.50 20.76
C MET A 157 -17.47 32.70 19.32
N LYS A 158 -17.92 33.91 19.03
CA LYS A 158 -18.42 34.31 17.71
C LYS A 158 -17.29 34.85 16.85
N THR A 159 -16.84 34.03 15.90
CA THR A 159 -15.71 34.35 15.00
C THR A 159 -15.93 33.67 13.65
N GLN A 160 -14.96 33.76 12.74
CA GLN A 160 -15.05 33.15 11.41
C GLN A 160 -15.21 31.64 11.50
N VAL A 161 -16.17 31.08 10.76
CA VAL A 161 -16.47 29.64 10.79
C VAL A 161 -15.24 28.79 10.41
N ILE A 162 -14.44 29.27 9.47
CA ILE A 162 -13.22 28.56 9.02
C ILE A 162 -12.21 28.34 10.15
N ASN A 163 -12.28 29.11 11.25
CA ASN A 163 -11.40 28.94 12.40
C ASN A 163 -11.67 27.62 13.14
N GLU A 164 -12.91 27.15 13.19
CA GLU A 164 -13.25 25.85 13.81
C GLU A 164 -12.52 24.71 13.10
N LEU A 165 -12.60 24.71 11.76
CA LEU A 165 -11.91 23.74 10.93
C LEU A 165 -10.39 23.89 11.05
N ALA A 166 -9.86 25.11 11.03
CA ALA A 166 -8.42 25.35 11.18
C ALA A 166 -7.89 24.79 12.50
N VAL A 167 -8.59 25.03 13.61
CA VAL A 167 -8.24 24.50 14.94
C VAL A 167 -8.25 22.98 14.92
N ALA A 168 -9.35 22.35 14.49
CA ALA A 168 -9.45 20.89 14.43
C ALA A 168 -8.35 20.27 13.53
N SER A 169 -8.10 20.86 12.36
CA SER A 169 -7.04 20.43 11.45
C SER A 169 -5.66 20.53 12.10
N THR A 170 -5.32 21.63 12.78
CA THR A 170 -4.01 21.80 13.42
C THR A 170 -3.65 20.64 14.36
N TYR A 171 -4.59 20.20 15.21
CA TYR A 171 -4.33 19.11 16.15
C TYR A 171 -4.42 17.72 15.49
N ALA A 172 -5.26 17.56 14.47
CA ALA A 172 -5.40 16.29 13.75
C ALA A 172 -4.19 15.92 12.88
N ILE A 173 -3.35 16.89 12.54
CA ILE A 173 -2.16 16.73 11.69
C ILE A 173 -0.85 16.82 12.48
N MET A 174 -0.88 16.88 13.81
CA MET A 174 0.33 16.75 14.61
C MET A 174 0.96 15.36 14.43
N LYS A 175 2.30 15.31 14.46
CA LYS A 175 3.11 14.08 14.35
C LYS A 175 2.91 13.30 13.04
N THR A 176 2.37 13.93 12.00
CA THR A 176 2.25 13.31 10.68
C THR A 176 3.48 13.56 9.82
N ASN A 177 3.72 12.66 8.86
CA ASN A 177 4.77 12.85 7.86
C ASN A 177 4.30 13.82 6.77
N ASP A 178 3.05 13.70 6.34
CA ASP A 178 2.41 14.56 5.34
C ASP A 178 1.20 15.27 5.97
N PRO A 179 1.38 16.50 6.50
CA PRO A 179 0.31 17.20 7.18
C PRO A 179 -0.79 17.67 6.23
N LEU A 180 -0.50 17.90 4.93
CA LEU A 180 -1.55 18.26 3.97
C LEU A 180 -2.49 17.08 3.77
N ASP A 181 -1.98 15.90 3.41
CA ASP A 181 -2.79 14.68 3.23
C ASP A 181 -3.66 14.39 4.48
N ALA A 182 -3.06 14.49 5.66
CA ALA A 182 -3.79 14.28 6.92
C ALA A 182 -4.95 15.28 7.11
N SER A 183 -4.75 16.56 6.74
CA SER A 183 -5.77 17.59 6.88
C SER A 183 -6.97 17.36 5.96
N LEU A 184 -6.77 16.81 4.76
CA LEU A 184 -7.82 16.67 3.74
C LEU A 184 -9.02 15.85 4.24
N ALA A 185 -8.77 14.83 5.06
CA ALA A 185 -9.83 14.02 5.65
C ALA A 185 -10.72 14.83 6.61
N VAL A 186 -10.11 15.69 7.44
CA VAL A 186 -10.85 16.58 8.35
C VAL A 186 -11.66 17.60 7.56
N VAL A 187 -11.06 18.20 6.53
CA VAL A 187 -11.72 19.19 5.65
C VAL A 187 -12.93 18.57 4.94
N ALA A 188 -12.76 17.39 4.34
CA ALA A 188 -13.85 16.68 3.66
C ALA A 188 -14.98 16.30 4.62
N GLY A 189 -14.64 15.78 5.82
CA GLY A 189 -15.63 15.45 6.85
C GLY A 189 -16.43 16.67 7.32
N PHE A 190 -15.75 17.81 7.49
CA PHE A 190 -16.39 19.08 7.84
C PHE A 190 -17.30 19.57 6.72
N HIS A 191 -16.82 19.60 5.47
CA HIS A 191 -17.60 20.02 4.30
C HIS A 191 -18.88 19.20 4.12
N HIS A 192 -18.80 17.89 4.36
CA HIS A 192 -19.94 16.97 4.24
C HIS A 192 -21.12 17.34 5.15
N THR A 193 -20.85 17.92 6.33
CA THR A 193 -21.90 18.33 7.28
C THR A 193 -22.21 19.82 7.18
N PHE A 194 -21.17 20.64 7.03
CA PHE A 194 -21.30 22.08 6.86
C PHE A 194 -20.58 22.53 5.58
N PRO A 195 -21.31 22.77 4.48
CA PRO A 195 -20.71 23.13 3.20
C PRO A 195 -19.86 24.40 3.27
N LEU A 196 -18.56 24.24 2.99
CA LEU A 196 -17.57 25.32 2.91
C LEU A 196 -17.69 26.09 1.59
N GLN A 197 -17.40 27.38 1.63
CA GLN A 197 -17.36 28.25 0.44
C GLN A 197 -15.95 28.35 -0.12
N GLU A 198 -15.80 28.50 -1.44
CA GLU A 198 -14.48 28.64 -2.09
C GLU A 198 -13.62 29.76 -1.49
N LYS A 199 -14.25 30.90 -1.15
CA LYS A 199 -13.54 32.01 -0.50
C LYS A 199 -12.98 31.64 0.87
N GLU A 200 -13.65 30.77 1.63
CA GLU A 200 -13.19 30.32 2.95
C GLU A 200 -11.99 29.38 2.82
N LEU A 201 -12.02 28.46 1.87
CA LEU A 201 -10.92 27.52 1.60
C LEU A 201 -9.62 28.25 1.25
N SER A 202 -9.72 29.39 0.56
CA SER A 202 -8.56 30.23 0.22
C SER A 202 -7.83 30.83 1.42
N HIS A 203 -8.40 30.77 2.62
CA HIS A 203 -7.77 31.24 3.86
C HIS A 203 -7.37 30.12 4.83
N LEU A 204 -7.78 28.87 4.57
CA LEU A 204 -7.57 27.76 5.52
C LEU A 204 -6.10 27.47 5.80
N TYR A 205 -5.25 27.52 4.76
CA TYR A 205 -3.80 27.32 4.91
C TYR A 205 -3.18 28.32 5.90
N ASP A 206 -3.54 29.60 5.76
CA ASP A 206 -3.06 30.68 6.63
C ASP A 206 -3.65 30.57 8.04
N CYS A 207 -4.92 30.16 8.18
CA CYS A 207 -5.57 29.98 9.48
C CYS A 207 -4.94 28.85 10.30
N ILE A 208 -4.64 27.70 9.67
CA ILE A 208 -3.92 26.59 10.31
C ILE A 208 -2.53 27.06 10.75
N GLY A 209 -1.82 27.79 9.89
CA GLY A 209 -0.53 28.40 10.22
C GLY A 209 -0.62 29.35 11.40
N MET A 210 -1.62 30.24 11.43
CA MET A 210 -1.82 31.18 12.53
C MET A 210 -2.23 30.51 13.84
N ARG A 211 -2.97 29.39 13.82
CA ARG A 211 -3.23 28.60 15.04
C ARG A 211 -1.96 27.98 15.61
N LEU A 212 -1.03 27.54 14.76
CA LEU A 212 0.30 27.09 15.19
C LEU A 212 1.11 28.26 15.76
N VAL A 213 1.09 29.43 15.13
CA VAL A 213 1.75 30.64 15.63
C VAL A 213 1.25 31.00 17.03
N ILE A 214 -0.07 31.06 17.25
CA ILE A 214 -0.66 31.29 18.57
C ILE A 214 -0.14 30.28 19.59
N SER A 215 -0.19 28.99 19.25
CA SER A 215 0.21 27.90 20.16
C SER A 215 1.69 28.00 20.56
N LEU A 216 2.56 28.31 19.60
CA LEU A 216 3.99 28.49 19.82
C LEU A 216 4.29 29.75 20.65
N THR A 217 3.62 30.88 20.36
CA THR A 217 3.76 32.11 21.13
C THR A 217 3.29 31.92 22.57
N LYS A 218 2.15 31.24 22.78
CA LYS A 218 1.66 30.92 24.13
C LYS A 218 2.59 29.99 24.89
N SER A 219 3.10 28.95 24.25
CA SER A 219 4.11 28.06 24.86
C SER A 219 5.38 28.85 25.27
N ALA A 220 5.87 29.76 24.43
CA ALA A 220 7.04 30.58 24.73
C ALA A 220 6.81 31.54 25.91
N LEU A 221 5.63 32.20 25.97
CA LEU A 221 5.27 33.08 27.08
C LEU A 221 5.09 32.32 28.39
N ASN A 222 4.42 31.16 28.35
CA ASN A 222 4.23 30.32 29.53
C ASN A 222 5.55 29.79 30.06
N ALA A 223 6.50 29.43 29.19
CA ALA A 223 7.84 29.00 29.62
C ALA A 223 8.62 30.10 30.35
N ILE A 224 8.32 31.39 30.10
CA ILE A 224 8.90 32.51 30.83
C ILE A 224 8.21 32.71 32.18
N GLN A 225 6.89 32.54 32.24
CA GLN A 225 6.09 32.75 33.45
C GLN A 225 6.19 31.58 34.44
N GLU A 226 6.29 30.35 33.93
CA GLU A 226 6.32 29.10 34.70
C GLU A 226 7.49 28.19 34.25
N PRO A 227 8.74 28.57 34.53
CA PRO A 227 9.93 27.86 34.02
C PRO A 227 10.05 26.40 34.51
N ASP A 228 9.45 26.05 35.65
CA ASP A 228 9.52 24.72 36.25
C ASP A 228 8.46 23.73 35.72
N ASN A 229 7.54 24.17 34.85
CA ASN A 229 6.44 23.34 34.35
C ASN A 229 6.82 22.56 33.09
N VAL A 230 7.28 21.31 33.28
CA VAL A 230 7.75 20.39 32.21
C VAL A 230 6.65 20.07 31.18
N TYR A 231 5.37 20.12 31.56
CA TYR A 231 4.24 19.82 30.66
C TYR A 231 4.16 20.78 29.47
N HIS A 232 4.58 22.04 29.64
CA HIS A 232 4.55 23.06 28.58
C HIS A 232 5.66 22.91 27.52
N GLN A 233 6.64 22.03 27.74
CA GLN A 233 7.78 21.85 26.83
C GLN A 233 7.56 20.73 25.80
N ILE A 234 6.69 19.75 26.08
CA ILE A 234 6.48 18.57 25.22
C ILE A 234 5.67 18.91 23.96
N SER A 235 4.59 19.70 24.08
CA SER A 235 3.76 20.13 22.93
C SER A 235 4.45 21.14 22.00
N LYS A 236 5.50 21.80 22.48
CA LYS A 236 6.26 22.81 21.72
C LYS A 236 7.03 22.20 20.56
N GLN A 237 7.62 21.02 20.75
CA GLN A 237 8.42 20.37 19.70
C GLN A 237 7.54 19.94 18.52
N ASP A 238 6.43 19.26 18.81
CA ASP A 238 5.50 18.79 17.78
C ASP A 238 4.91 19.94 16.95
N ALA A 239 4.55 21.05 17.59
CA ALA A 239 4.06 22.25 16.90
C ALA A 239 5.16 22.95 16.08
N SER A 240 6.41 22.94 16.57
CA SER A 240 7.56 23.51 15.86
C SER A 240 7.88 22.70 14.61
N ASP A 241 7.88 21.37 14.71
CA ASP A 241 8.12 20.48 13.57
C ASP A 241 6.99 20.62 12.53
N LEU A 242 5.75 20.72 12.99
CA LEU A 242 4.59 20.87 12.11
C LEU A 242 4.59 22.20 11.35
N ILE A 243 4.87 23.35 11.99
CA ILE A 243 4.85 24.64 11.26
C ILE A 243 5.94 24.72 10.18
N LEU A 244 7.09 24.07 10.38
CA LEU A 244 8.15 23.97 9.39
C LEU A 244 7.69 23.14 8.18
N LYS A 245 7.12 21.94 8.43
CA LYS A 245 6.53 21.10 7.36
C LYS A 245 5.38 21.82 6.66
N TRP A 246 4.53 22.54 7.41
CA TRP A 246 3.40 23.27 6.85
C TRP A 246 3.86 24.38 5.91
N LYS A 247 4.87 25.18 6.30
CA LYS A 247 5.46 26.22 5.44
C LYS A 247 6.07 25.68 4.15
N SER A 248 6.63 24.46 4.16
CA SER A 248 7.21 23.86 2.96
C SER A 248 6.19 23.48 1.88
N ILE A 249 4.90 23.42 2.23
CA ILE A 249 3.83 23.17 1.28
C ILE A 249 3.52 24.47 0.52
N SER A 250 3.35 24.38 -0.81
CA SER A 250 2.84 25.52 -1.57
C SER A 250 1.42 25.88 -1.09
N ALA A 251 1.23 27.14 -0.70
CA ALA A 251 -0.07 27.63 -0.25
C ALA A 251 -1.16 27.44 -1.33
N ASP A 252 -0.80 27.63 -2.61
CA ASP A 252 -1.71 27.41 -3.73
C ASP A 252 -2.03 25.93 -3.90
N PHE A 253 -1.04 25.05 -3.78
CA PHE A 253 -1.28 23.60 -3.84
C PHE A 253 -2.17 23.12 -2.68
N ALA A 254 -1.94 23.62 -1.45
CA ALA A 254 -2.82 23.33 -0.32
C ALA A 254 -4.25 23.81 -0.58
N HIS A 255 -4.42 25.02 -1.11
CA HIS A 255 -5.72 25.55 -1.51
C HIS A 255 -6.40 24.67 -2.58
N TYR A 256 -5.67 24.23 -3.60
CA TYR A 256 -6.20 23.34 -4.63
C TYR A 256 -6.61 21.98 -4.06
N ALA A 257 -5.83 21.44 -3.13
CA ALA A 257 -6.17 20.20 -2.42
C ALA A 257 -7.45 20.35 -1.58
N PHE A 258 -7.60 21.46 -0.85
CA PHE A 258 -8.83 21.75 -0.09
C PHE A 258 -10.06 21.91 -0.98
N ARG A 259 -9.91 22.54 -2.15
CA ARG A 259 -10.98 22.66 -3.14
C ARG A 259 -11.40 21.29 -3.66
N SER A 260 -10.43 20.47 -4.06
CA SER A 260 -10.65 19.13 -4.60
C SER A 260 -11.40 18.23 -3.61
N CYS A 261 -11.05 18.25 -2.31
CA CYS A 261 -11.77 17.45 -1.30
C CYS A 261 -13.13 18.02 -0.87
N CYS A 262 -13.53 19.19 -1.39
CA CYS A 262 -14.81 19.85 -1.18
C CYS A 262 -15.65 19.93 -2.48
N ASP A 263 -15.45 18.98 -3.40
CA ASP A 263 -16.19 18.85 -4.67
C ASP A 263 -16.08 20.05 -5.63
N PHE A 264 -15.08 20.92 -5.45
CA PHE A 264 -14.71 21.96 -6.42
C PHE A 264 -13.59 21.47 -7.35
N THR A 265 -13.43 22.11 -8.52
CA THR A 265 -12.19 21.89 -9.30
C THR A 265 -11.00 22.40 -8.50
N ALA A 266 -9.95 21.59 -8.45
CA ALA A 266 -8.76 21.84 -7.65
C ALA A 266 -8.15 23.19 -8.06
N HIS A 267 -7.85 23.37 -9.36
CA HIS A 267 -7.44 24.67 -9.87
C HIS A 267 -8.68 25.51 -10.25
N PRO A 268 -8.74 26.80 -9.84
CA PRO A 268 -9.92 27.64 -10.04
C PRO A 268 -10.21 27.95 -11.51
N LYS A 269 -9.17 27.94 -12.37
CA LYS A 269 -9.31 28.22 -13.82
C LYS A 269 -9.50 26.99 -14.69
N THR A 270 -9.55 25.76 -14.16
CA THR A 270 -9.64 24.55 -14.99
C THR A 270 -10.85 24.57 -15.90
N LYS A 271 -12.03 24.91 -15.39
CA LYS A 271 -13.25 24.98 -16.22
C LYS A 271 -13.14 26.01 -17.34
N GLU A 272 -12.56 27.17 -17.05
CA GLU A 272 -12.34 28.24 -18.03
C GLU A 272 -11.36 27.79 -19.11
N PHE A 273 -10.24 27.19 -18.71
CA PHE A 273 -9.23 26.65 -19.63
C PHE A 273 -9.82 25.54 -20.52
N THR A 274 -10.49 24.55 -19.94
CA THR A 274 -11.07 23.44 -20.72
C THR A 274 -12.10 23.94 -21.73
N ALA A 275 -12.95 24.90 -21.34
CA ALA A 275 -13.92 25.49 -22.27
C ALA A 275 -13.25 26.23 -23.44
N TRP A 276 -12.09 26.86 -23.22
CA TRP A 276 -11.30 27.50 -24.28
C TRP A 276 -10.52 26.49 -25.14
N ALA A 277 -9.95 25.45 -24.52
CA ALA A 277 -9.12 24.46 -25.18
C ALA A 277 -9.94 23.45 -26.00
N ASP A 278 -11.16 23.12 -25.58
CA ASP A 278 -11.98 22.10 -26.22
C ASP A 278 -12.27 22.34 -27.73
N PRO A 279 -12.60 23.55 -28.20
CA PRO A 279 -12.78 23.80 -29.64
C PRO A 279 -11.47 23.91 -30.43
N GLN A 280 -10.31 23.90 -29.78
CA GLN A 280 -9.02 23.96 -30.46
C GLN A 280 -8.70 22.62 -31.14
N SER A 281 -7.91 22.68 -32.20
CA SER A 281 -7.39 21.49 -32.89
C SER A 281 -6.01 21.79 -33.46
N CYS A 282 -5.00 21.09 -32.95
CA CYS A 282 -3.62 21.14 -33.41
C CYS A 282 -3.27 19.82 -34.09
N ASP A 283 -2.62 19.86 -35.25
CA ASP A 283 -2.08 18.67 -35.87
C ASP A 283 -0.72 18.30 -35.25
N LEU A 284 -0.43 17.01 -35.06
CA LEU A 284 0.87 16.57 -34.52
C LEU A 284 2.04 16.95 -35.43
N SER A 285 1.80 17.18 -36.72
CA SER A 285 2.80 17.74 -37.65
C SER A 285 3.19 19.18 -37.31
N GLU A 286 2.38 19.93 -36.56
CA GLU A 286 2.77 21.25 -36.05
C GLU A 286 3.81 21.13 -34.94
N LEU A 287 3.75 20.06 -34.12
CA LEU A 287 4.74 19.78 -33.07
C LEU A 287 6.00 19.12 -33.65
N PHE A 288 5.83 18.20 -34.60
CA PHE A 288 6.89 17.40 -35.23
C PHE A 288 6.85 17.48 -36.78
N PRO A 289 7.20 18.62 -37.38
CA PRO A 289 7.04 18.85 -38.83
C PRO A 289 7.89 17.92 -39.71
N THR A 290 8.94 17.31 -39.17
CA THR A 290 9.83 16.39 -39.90
C THR A 290 9.36 14.94 -39.92
N ILE A 291 8.41 14.55 -39.05
CA ILE A 291 7.99 13.14 -38.94
C ILE A 291 6.84 12.82 -39.91
N ASN A 292 6.03 13.81 -40.28
CA ASN A 292 4.93 13.69 -41.25
C ASN A 292 3.94 12.55 -40.91
N LYS A 293 3.61 12.39 -39.63
CA LYS A 293 2.63 11.42 -39.11
C LYS A 293 1.64 12.13 -38.19
N SER A 294 0.35 11.86 -38.36
CA SER A 294 -0.72 12.42 -37.52
C SER A 294 -1.49 11.35 -36.73
N LYS A 295 -1.35 10.06 -37.08
CA LYS A 295 -1.93 8.96 -36.32
C LYS A 295 -1.06 8.62 -35.12
N VAL A 296 -1.70 8.23 -34.02
CA VAL A 296 -1.03 7.75 -32.82
C VAL A 296 -1.37 6.30 -32.57
N HIS A 297 -0.35 5.52 -32.22
CA HIS A 297 -0.47 4.21 -31.61
C HIS A 297 -0.09 4.33 -30.14
N THR A 298 -1.04 4.02 -29.26
CA THR A 298 -0.80 4.05 -27.82
C THR A 298 0.08 2.88 -27.42
N ILE A 299 1.01 3.13 -26.49
CA ILE A 299 1.78 2.09 -25.83
C ILE A 299 1.45 2.06 -24.34
N ASP A 300 1.26 0.85 -23.79
CA ASP A 300 0.97 0.63 -22.37
C ASP A 300 2.27 0.56 -21.59
N MET A 301 2.61 1.64 -20.88
CA MET A 301 3.76 1.72 -19.96
C MET A 301 3.32 1.59 -18.50
N SER A 302 2.06 1.20 -18.27
CA SER A 302 1.49 1.11 -16.93
C SER A 302 2.18 0.03 -16.10
N VAL A 303 2.00 0.08 -14.79
CA VAL A 303 2.47 -0.96 -13.85
C VAL A 303 1.99 -2.36 -14.28
N SER A 304 0.77 -2.48 -14.81
CA SER A 304 0.17 -3.73 -15.27
C SER A 304 0.64 -4.21 -16.64
N SER A 305 1.47 -3.45 -17.35
CA SER A 305 1.84 -3.73 -18.74
C SER A 305 2.54 -5.08 -18.88
N THR A 306 1.87 -6.01 -19.58
CA THR A 306 2.52 -7.24 -20.05
C THR A 306 3.46 -6.96 -21.21
N TRP A 307 3.26 -5.85 -21.93
CA TRP A 307 4.17 -5.45 -22.99
C TRP A 307 5.53 -5.11 -22.39
N LEU A 308 5.62 -4.34 -21.29
CA LEU A 308 6.89 -4.00 -20.64
C LEU A 308 7.75 -5.23 -20.28
N GLY A 309 7.14 -6.31 -19.82
CA GLY A 309 7.85 -7.53 -19.42
C GLY A 309 8.47 -7.43 -18.02
N HIS A 310 9.63 -8.04 -17.81
CA HIS A 310 10.32 -8.08 -16.51
C HIS A 310 11.13 -6.81 -16.26
N GLU A 311 11.38 -6.48 -14.98
CA GLU A 311 12.07 -5.23 -14.57
C GLU A 311 13.42 -5.01 -15.26
N GLN A 312 14.23 -6.05 -15.38
CA GLN A 312 15.52 -5.97 -16.07
C GLN A 312 15.43 -5.70 -17.58
N ASP A 313 14.28 -5.92 -18.21
CA ASP A 313 14.10 -5.67 -19.64
C ASP A 313 13.78 -4.20 -19.92
N TYR A 314 13.02 -3.54 -19.03
CA TYR A 314 12.62 -2.14 -19.21
C TYR A 314 13.51 -1.13 -18.47
N GLN A 315 14.31 -1.57 -17.48
CA GLN A 315 15.35 -0.74 -16.88
C GLN A 315 16.61 -0.66 -17.76
N ASP A 316 16.79 -1.62 -18.68
CA ASP A 316 17.83 -1.61 -19.70
C ASP A 316 17.36 -0.78 -20.90
N LEU A 317 17.91 0.44 -21.03
CA LEU A 317 17.47 1.40 -22.03
C LEU A 317 17.72 0.93 -23.47
N GLU A 318 18.77 0.14 -23.71
CA GLU A 318 19.06 -0.40 -25.04
C GLU A 318 17.99 -1.42 -25.43
N LYS A 319 17.66 -2.35 -24.53
CA LYS A 319 16.58 -3.33 -24.77
C LYS A 319 15.22 -2.67 -24.94
N LEU A 320 14.92 -1.64 -24.15
CA LEU A 320 13.66 -0.91 -24.27
C LEU A 320 13.60 -0.14 -25.60
N GLN A 321 14.70 0.48 -26.03
CA GLN A 321 14.81 1.11 -27.35
C GLN A 321 14.59 0.09 -28.47
N ASP A 322 15.28 -1.05 -28.45
CA ASP A 322 15.13 -2.11 -29.47
C ASP A 322 13.66 -2.57 -29.59
N LYS A 323 12.97 -2.65 -28.46
CA LYS A 323 11.56 -3.04 -28.40
C LYS A 323 10.63 -2.00 -28.99
N ILE A 324 10.90 -0.71 -28.72
CA ILE A 324 10.16 0.42 -29.30
C ILE A 324 10.43 0.51 -30.80
N ASP A 325 11.67 0.34 -31.24
CA ASP A 325 12.05 0.35 -32.66
C ASP A 325 11.40 -0.81 -33.42
N LYS A 326 11.37 -1.99 -32.81
CA LYS A 326 10.67 -3.15 -33.37
C LYS A 326 9.17 -2.87 -33.50
N LEU A 327 8.54 -2.29 -32.48
CA LEU A 327 7.14 -1.88 -32.55
C LEU A 327 6.95 -0.84 -33.66
N GLN A 328 7.77 0.22 -33.72
CA GLN A 328 7.68 1.27 -34.73
C GLN A 328 7.80 0.72 -36.17
N SER A 329 8.65 -0.29 -36.38
CA SER A 329 8.80 -0.98 -37.66
C SER A 329 7.53 -1.76 -38.06
N ASP A 330 6.82 -2.34 -37.08
CA ASP A 330 5.57 -3.06 -37.32
C ASP A 330 4.36 -2.10 -37.55
N ILE A 331 4.48 -0.83 -37.16
CA ILE A 331 3.45 0.23 -37.32
C ILE A 331 4.02 1.54 -37.93
N PRO A 332 4.49 1.53 -39.18
CA PRO A 332 5.23 2.65 -39.76
C PRO A 332 4.41 3.95 -39.92
N ASP A 333 3.08 3.86 -40.03
CA ASP A 333 2.19 5.00 -40.32
C ASP A 333 1.71 5.76 -39.07
N ALA A 334 2.15 5.36 -37.87
CA ALA A 334 1.75 5.96 -36.61
C ALA A 334 2.95 6.40 -35.77
N LEU A 335 2.72 7.40 -34.92
CA LEU A 335 3.58 7.82 -33.82
C LEU A 335 3.30 6.95 -32.60
N ILE A 336 4.34 6.50 -31.91
CA ILE A 336 4.18 5.84 -30.62
C ILE A 336 4.08 6.93 -29.55
N ALA A 337 2.97 6.99 -28.82
CA ALA A 337 2.78 8.00 -27.79
C ALA A 337 1.77 7.56 -26.73
N GLY A 338 1.73 8.25 -25.58
CA GLY A 338 0.74 8.00 -24.54
C GLY A 338 1.21 8.45 -23.16
N GLY A 339 0.41 8.14 -22.14
CA GLY A 339 0.85 8.28 -20.75
C GLY A 339 0.05 9.21 -19.86
N TYR A 340 -0.86 10.03 -20.39
CA TYR A 340 -1.57 10.99 -19.53
C TYR A 340 -2.37 10.27 -18.42
N LEU A 341 -2.03 10.57 -17.17
CA LEU A 341 -2.51 9.93 -15.93
C LEU A 341 -2.25 8.42 -15.84
N GLU A 342 -1.26 7.92 -16.56
CA GLU A 342 -0.82 6.52 -16.50
C GLU A 342 0.12 6.30 -15.30
N PRO A 343 -0.19 5.39 -14.36
CA PRO A 343 0.75 4.99 -13.32
C PRO A 343 1.83 4.07 -13.90
N ARG A 344 3.11 4.42 -13.76
CA ARG A 344 4.25 3.65 -14.32
C ARG A 344 5.25 3.20 -13.24
N THR A 345 5.98 2.12 -13.52
CA THR A 345 7.07 1.59 -12.67
C THR A 345 8.45 2.12 -13.02
N LEU A 346 8.56 2.98 -14.05
CA LEU A 346 9.82 3.42 -14.64
C LEU A 346 10.56 4.46 -13.79
N TYR A 347 9.86 5.13 -12.87
CA TYR A 347 10.40 6.16 -11.99
C TYR A 347 11.18 5.52 -10.83
N SER A 348 12.33 4.93 -11.16
CA SER A 348 13.14 4.11 -10.26
C SER A 348 14.07 4.90 -9.33
N ALA A 349 14.27 6.20 -9.58
CA ALA A 349 15.11 7.05 -8.75
C ALA A 349 14.46 7.33 -7.37
N SER A 350 15.27 7.38 -6.32
CA SER A 350 14.77 7.66 -4.96
C SER A 350 14.19 9.08 -4.77
N SER A 351 14.48 10.01 -5.70
CA SER A 351 13.88 11.36 -5.74
C SER A 351 12.36 11.34 -5.98
N TYR A 352 11.82 10.23 -6.47
CA TYR A 352 10.37 10.04 -6.64
C TYR A 352 9.68 9.60 -5.35
N ASP A 353 10.43 9.15 -4.36
CA ASP A 353 9.89 8.60 -3.12
C ASP A 353 9.68 9.67 -2.04
N LYS A 354 8.62 9.50 -1.24
CA LYS A 354 8.49 10.14 0.07
C LYS A 354 7.97 9.17 1.11
N LEU A 355 8.20 9.49 2.38
CA LEU A 355 7.49 8.85 3.48
C LEU A 355 6.15 9.56 3.69
N GLY A 356 5.05 8.90 3.33
CA GLY A 356 3.70 9.39 3.60
C GLY A 356 3.20 9.01 5.00
N ASN A 357 1.93 9.28 5.27
CA ASN A 357 1.28 8.93 6.55
C ASN A 357 1.02 7.43 6.70
N TYR A 358 1.03 6.68 5.60
CA TYR A 358 0.69 5.25 5.56
C TYR A 358 1.83 4.39 4.98
N GLY A 359 3.06 4.87 5.09
CA GLY A 359 4.26 4.22 4.56
C GLY A 359 4.88 4.95 3.37
N LYS A 360 5.86 4.31 2.74
CA LYS A 360 6.55 4.84 1.56
C LYS A 360 5.58 4.91 0.37
N THR A 361 5.62 6.03 -0.35
CA THR A 361 4.87 6.24 -1.60
C THR A 361 5.79 6.90 -2.61
N SER A 362 5.51 6.69 -3.89
CA SER A 362 6.34 7.17 -5.00
C SER A 362 5.46 7.97 -5.96
N ARG A 363 6.04 8.99 -6.61
CA ARG A 363 5.39 9.65 -7.74
C ARG A 363 5.41 8.67 -8.91
N THR A 364 4.24 8.20 -9.32
CA THR A 364 4.10 7.17 -10.36
C THR A 364 3.16 7.58 -11.47
N VAL A 365 2.28 8.56 -11.23
CA VAL A 365 1.23 8.95 -12.17
C VAL A 365 1.76 10.05 -13.07
N HIS A 366 1.87 9.74 -14.35
CA HIS A 366 2.42 10.64 -15.35
C HIS A 366 1.44 11.78 -15.70
N LEU A 367 1.95 13.00 -15.86
CA LEU A 367 1.15 14.23 -15.99
C LEU A 367 1.10 14.81 -17.41
N GLY A 368 1.91 14.26 -18.32
CA GLY A 368 1.99 14.69 -19.72
C GLY A 368 1.64 13.56 -20.70
N ILE A 369 2.02 13.77 -21.96
CA ILE A 369 2.05 12.74 -22.98
C ILE A 369 3.50 12.61 -23.45
N ASP A 370 3.97 11.37 -23.48
CA ASP A 370 5.26 11.06 -24.06
C ASP A 370 5.11 10.66 -25.52
N TYR A 371 5.99 11.17 -26.38
CA TYR A 371 6.08 10.84 -27.81
C TYR A 371 7.44 10.24 -28.10
N TRP A 372 7.50 8.92 -28.32
CA TRP A 372 8.74 8.19 -28.60
C TRP A 372 9.13 8.37 -30.06
N LEU A 373 10.28 9.02 -30.27
CA LEU A 373 10.76 9.49 -31.56
C LEU A 373 12.30 9.43 -31.57
N PRO A 374 12.94 9.32 -32.74
CA PRO A 374 14.39 9.33 -32.82
C PRO A 374 15.01 10.57 -32.17
N ALA A 375 16.17 10.40 -31.53
CA ALA A 375 16.97 11.52 -31.05
C ALA A 375 17.21 12.55 -32.19
N TYR A 376 17.36 13.82 -31.81
CA TYR A 376 17.50 14.96 -32.70
C TYR A 376 16.26 15.32 -33.53
N THR A 377 15.11 14.69 -33.27
CA THR A 377 13.84 15.13 -33.87
C THR A 377 13.50 16.55 -33.38
N PRO A 378 13.26 17.53 -34.26
CA PRO A 378 12.96 18.89 -33.87
C PRO A 378 11.52 19.06 -33.36
N VAL A 379 11.38 19.83 -32.27
CA VAL A 379 10.13 20.12 -31.57
C VAL A 379 9.79 21.60 -31.73
N HIS A 380 8.54 21.92 -32.05
CA HIS A 380 8.11 23.30 -32.39
C HIS A 380 6.94 23.79 -31.54
N ALA A 381 6.83 25.12 -31.41
CA ALA A 381 5.81 25.76 -30.60
C ALA A 381 4.41 25.68 -31.23
N LEU A 382 3.43 25.20 -30.47
CA LEU A 382 2.02 25.14 -30.91
C LEU A 382 1.31 26.50 -30.85
N PHE A 383 1.81 27.41 -30.01
CA PHE A 383 1.26 28.74 -29.76
C PHE A 383 2.39 29.75 -29.63
N ASP A 384 2.07 31.04 -29.80
CA ASP A 384 2.98 32.11 -29.41
C ASP A 384 3.25 32.02 -27.89
N GLY A 385 4.49 32.22 -27.46
CA GLY A 385 4.84 32.07 -26.05
C GLY A 385 6.14 32.75 -25.64
N GLU A 386 6.23 33.02 -24.34
CA GLU A 386 7.43 33.52 -23.67
C GLU A 386 8.12 32.37 -22.94
N ILE A 387 9.43 32.23 -23.11
CA ILE A 387 10.23 31.25 -22.37
C ILE A 387 10.31 31.66 -20.91
N VAL A 388 9.79 30.83 -20.00
CA VAL A 388 9.86 31.05 -18.54
C VAL A 388 10.84 30.10 -17.85
N THR A 389 11.18 28.99 -18.50
CA THR A 389 12.22 28.05 -18.08
C THR A 389 12.99 27.60 -19.31
N ALA A 390 14.31 27.65 -19.26
CA ALA A 390 15.23 27.11 -20.26
C ALA A 390 16.49 26.65 -19.52
N THR A 391 16.63 25.35 -19.28
CA THR A 391 17.68 24.84 -18.38
C THR A 391 18.11 23.42 -18.71
N ASN A 392 19.20 23.00 -18.07
CA ASN A 392 19.59 21.60 -17.94
C ASN A 392 19.14 21.11 -16.56
N ASP A 393 18.07 20.33 -16.54
CA ASP A 393 17.59 19.64 -15.36
C ASP A 393 18.36 18.33 -15.19
N GLU A 394 19.52 18.44 -14.54
CA GLU A 394 20.52 17.40 -14.44
C GLU A 394 20.15 16.38 -13.35
N GLY A 395 20.03 15.11 -13.73
CA GLY A 395 19.87 14.01 -12.78
C GLY A 395 19.46 12.71 -13.44
N GLU A 396 19.56 11.62 -12.68
CA GLU A 396 19.05 10.31 -13.11
C GLU A 396 17.53 10.36 -13.16
N LYS A 397 16.96 10.09 -14.34
CA LYS A 397 15.52 10.15 -14.59
C LYS A 397 14.92 11.55 -14.45
N GLU A 398 15.70 12.62 -14.53
CA GLU A 398 15.20 14.00 -14.66
C GLU A 398 15.01 14.38 -16.15
N TYR A 399 14.79 15.66 -16.48
CA TYR A 399 14.48 16.04 -17.87
C TYR A 399 15.68 16.20 -18.82
N GLY A 400 16.89 16.46 -18.32
CA GLY A 400 17.97 16.94 -19.19
C GLY A 400 17.62 18.34 -19.75
N GLY A 401 17.59 18.51 -21.08
CA GLY A 401 17.13 19.77 -21.67
C GLY A 401 15.63 20.02 -21.41
N LEU A 402 15.30 21.09 -20.69
CA LEU A 402 13.93 21.47 -20.33
C LEU A 402 13.61 22.89 -20.79
N VAL A 403 12.47 23.05 -21.49
CA VAL A 403 11.90 24.35 -21.85
C VAL A 403 10.43 24.44 -21.45
N ILE A 404 10.05 25.51 -20.75
CA ILE A 404 8.66 25.84 -20.44
C ILE A 404 8.29 27.17 -21.09
N LEU A 405 7.20 27.16 -21.87
CA LEU A 405 6.63 28.35 -22.48
C LEU A 405 5.40 28.81 -21.71
N LYS A 406 5.29 30.12 -21.49
CA LYS A 406 4.09 30.79 -21.00
C LYS A 406 3.31 31.36 -22.16
N HIS A 407 2.02 31.08 -22.21
CA HIS A 407 1.11 31.50 -23.27
C HIS A 407 0.05 32.45 -22.73
N HIS A 408 -0.34 33.40 -23.57
CA HIS A 408 -1.49 34.28 -23.32
C HIS A 408 -2.39 34.26 -24.54
N GLU A 409 -3.45 33.46 -24.48
CA GLU A 409 -4.43 33.32 -25.55
C GLU A 409 -5.75 33.89 -25.07
N ASN A 410 -6.12 35.07 -25.60
CA ASN A 410 -7.25 35.86 -25.11
C ASN A 410 -7.12 36.21 -23.60
N SER A 411 -8.01 35.69 -22.75
CA SER A 411 -7.98 35.86 -21.28
C SER A 411 -7.33 34.67 -20.55
N ILE A 412 -6.87 33.65 -21.28
CA ILE A 412 -6.33 32.42 -20.72
C ILE A 412 -4.81 32.52 -20.64
N GLU A 413 -4.29 32.29 -19.45
CA GLU A 413 -2.86 32.11 -19.18
C GLU A 413 -2.63 30.64 -18.85
N PHE A 414 -1.69 30.01 -19.54
CA PHE A 414 -1.27 28.63 -19.31
C PHE A 414 0.18 28.45 -19.75
N PHE A 415 0.75 27.28 -19.48
CA PHE A 415 2.11 26.94 -19.85
C PHE A 415 2.16 25.61 -20.57
N THR A 416 3.18 25.42 -21.39
CA THR A 416 3.53 24.14 -21.99
C THR A 416 4.96 23.77 -21.63
N LEU A 417 5.15 22.55 -21.16
CA LEU A 417 6.45 22.00 -20.79
C LEU A 417 6.92 21.02 -21.87
N HIS A 418 8.19 21.15 -22.24
CA HIS A 418 8.88 20.32 -23.23
C HIS A 418 10.16 19.78 -22.59
N GLY A 419 10.11 18.53 -22.14
CA GLY A 419 11.23 17.84 -21.48
C GLY A 419 11.99 16.90 -22.42
N HIS A 420 13.14 16.38 -21.97
CA HIS A 420 13.98 15.42 -22.68
C HIS A 420 14.56 15.94 -24.00
N LEU A 421 14.79 17.25 -24.08
CA LEU A 421 15.49 17.90 -25.19
C LEU A 421 17.01 17.75 -25.03
N THR A 422 17.77 18.01 -26.10
CA THR A 422 19.21 18.22 -26.01
C THR A 422 19.46 19.45 -25.13
N ILE A 423 20.46 19.37 -24.25
CA ILE A 423 20.90 20.45 -23.38
C ILE A 423 21.27 21.66 -24.23
N ASN A 424 21.98 21.45 -25.34
CA ASN A 424 22.39 22.52 -26.24
C ASN A 424 21.18 23.28 -26.82
N SER A 425 20.14 22.59 -27.28
CA SER A 425 18.97 23.27 -27.83
C SER A 425 18.14 23.99 -26.76
N ALA A 426 17.95 23.37 -25.58
CA ALA A 426 17.21 23.97 -24.48
C ALA A 426 17.91 25.21 -23.92
N THR A 427 19.24 25.14 -23.70
CA THR A 427 20.04 26.24 -23.11
C THR A 427 20.46 27.31 -24.12
N SER A 428 20.15 27.13 -25.41
CA SER A 428 20.33 28.18 -26.42
C SER A 428 19.33 29.34 -26.26
N HIS A 429 18.25 29.11 -25.52
CA HIS A 429 17.26 30.10 -25.15
C HIS A 429 17.55 30.76 -23.80
N SER A 430 17.01 31.96 -23.60
CA SER A 430 17.01 32.71 -22.34
C SER A 430 15.59 32.96 -21.84
N VAL A 431 15.41 33.00 -20.52
CA VAL A 431 14.12 33.41 -19.91
C VAL A 431 13.75 34.82 -20.40
N GLY A 432 12.52 34.96 -20.92
CA GLY A 432 11.98 36.17 -21.54
C GLY A 432 11.97 36.15 -23.08
N ASP A 433 12.68 35.22 -23.72
CA ASP A 433 12.68 35.06 -25.17
C ASP A 433 11.27 34.77 -25.69
N GLN A 434 10.93 35.33 -26.85
CA GLN A 434 9.61 35.21 -27.48
C GLN A 434 9.69 34.24 -28.65
N LEU A 435 8.87 33.19 -28.62
CA LEU A 435 8.71 32.26 -29.73
C LEU A 435 7.35 32.45 -30.38
N LYS A 436 7.32 32.42 -31.72
CA LYS A 436 6.10 32.36 -32.50
C LYS A 436 5.64 30.93 -32.70
N LYS A 437 4.34 30.74 -32.89
CA LYS A 437 3.79 29.47 -33.35
C LYS A 437 4.58 28.97 -34.57
N GLY A 438 5.05 27.73 -34.50
CA GLY A 438 5.86 27.08 -35.54
C GLY A 438 7.36 27.32 -35.43
N ASP A 439 7.85 28.13 -34.48
CA ASP A 439 9.29 28.25 -34.22
C ASP A 439 9.83 27.00 -33.52
N LYS A 440 11.11 26.66 -33.78
CA LYS A 440 11.78 25.52 -33.15
C LYS A 440 12.07 25.83 -31.68
N ILE A 441 11.53 25.01 -30.79
CA ILE A 441 11.83 25.02 -29.36
C ILE A 441 13.16 24.32 -29.11
N GLY A 442 13.33 23.12 -29.67
CA GLY A 442 14.54 22.33 -29.46
C GLY A 442 14.54 21.04 -30.24
N GLU A 443 15.41 20.12 -29.86
CA GLU A 443 15.57 18.80 -30.48
C GLU A 443 15.60 17.73 -29.40
N LEU A 444 15.05 16.54 -29.65
CA LEU A 444 15.06 15.46 -28.66
C LEU A 444 16.49 15.02 -28.31
N GLY A 445 16.77 14.87 -27.01
CA GLY A 445 18.08 14.44 -26.52
C GLY A 445 18.26 12.92 -26.63
N PRO A 446 19.46 12.43 -27.01
CA PRO A 446 19.84 11.04 -26.79
C PRO A 446 20.05 10.76 -25.29
N PHE A 447 19.99 9.49 -24.87
CA PHE A 447 20.57 9.13 -23.58
C PHE A 447 22.11 9.17 -23.66
N PRO A 448 22.83 9.61 -22.62
CA PRO A 448 22.33 9.99 -21.29
C PRO A 448 21.86 11.45 -21.16
N GLU A 449 22.08 12.30 -22.16
CA GLU A 449 21.87 13.76 -22.11
C GLU A 449 20.43 14.17 -21.71
N ASN A 450 19.44 13.37 -22.09
CA ASN A 450 18.02 13.61 -21.81
C ASN A 450 17.55 13.19 -20.40
N GLY A 451 18.47 12.96 -19.46
CA GLY A 451 18.15 12.45 -18.12
C GLY A 451 18.04 10.92 -18.03
N ASN A 452 18.76 10.19 -18.89
CA ASN A 452 18.76 8.73 -18.95
C ASN A 452 17.41 8.10 -19.31
N TRP A 453 16.80 8.58 -20.40
CA TRP A 453 15.59 8.02 -20.96
C TRP A 453 15.79 7.52 -22.40
N VAL A 454 14.99 6.52 -22.82
CA VAL A 454 14.83 6.26 -24.25
C VAL A 454 14.33 7.55 -24.92
N PRO A 455 14.93 8.04 -26.02
CA PRO A 455 14.55 9.29 -26.67
C PRO A 455 13.03 9.43 -26.89
N HIS A 456 12.48 10.49 -26.31
CA HIS A 456 11.07 10.86 -26.43
C HIS A 456 10.91 12.35 -26.09
N LEU A 457 9.79 12.97 -26.51
CA LEU A 457 9.35 14.24 -25.95
C LEU A 457 8.43 13.96 -24.78
N HIS A 458 8.63 14.61 -23.64
CA HIS A 458 7.58 14.77 -22.63
C HIS A 458 6.88 16.12 -22.84
N PHE A 459 5.58 16.08 -23.20
CA PHE A 459 4.77 17.27 -23.44
C PHE A 459 3.64 17.39 -22.42
N GLN A 460 3.57 18.52 -21.72
CA GLN A 460 2.61 18.73 -20.63
C GLN A 460 2.02 20.14 -20.66
N ILE A 461 0.71 20.25 -20.41
CA ILE A 461 0.01 21.52 -20.18
C ILE A 461 0.01 21.82 -18.69
N ILE A 462 0.19 23.07 -18.29
CA ILE A 462 0.22 23.51 -16.89
C ILE A 462 -0.61 24.78 -16.72
N LEU A 463 -1.44 24.88 -15.68
CA LEU A 463 -2.23 26.09 -15.38
C LEU A 463 -1.59 26.99 -14.32
N SER A 464 -0.67 26.47 -13.52
CA SER A 464 0.12 27.23 -12.54
C SER A 464 1.45 26.54 -12.27
N LEU A 465 2.54 27.31 -12.28
CA LEU A 465 3.88 26.81 -11.93
C LEU A 465 4.04 26.59 -10.41
N LEU A 466 3.04 26.93 -9.59
CA LEU A 466 3.13 26.92 -8.14
C LEU A 466 4.38 27.70 -7.68
N ASN A 467 5.25 27.05 -6.92
CA ASN A 467 6.54 27.60 -6.48
C ASN A 467 7.73 27.05 -7.30
N TYR A 468 7.49 26.25 -8.33
CA TYR A 468 8.53 25.63 -9.14
C TYR A 468 9.11 26.63 -10.14
N LYS A 469 10.40 26.46 -10.46
CA LYS A 469 11.13 27.32 -11.41
C LYS A 469 11.80 26.52 -12.52
N ASN A 470 12.60 25.52 -12.12
CA ASN A 470 13.49 24.80 -13.04
C ASN A 470 13.21 23.29 -13.14
N ASP A 471 12.37 22.74 -12.25
CA ASP A 471 11.99 21.32 -12.21
C ASP A 471 10.49 21.28 -11.85
N PHE A 472 9.64 21.46 -12.85
CA PHE A 472 8.20 21.30 -12.67
C PHE A 472 7.86 19.82 -12.81
N PRO A 473 7.11 19.20 -11.89
CA PRO A 473 6.92 17.76 -11.89
C PRO A 473 6.17 17.26 -13.15
N GLY A 474 6.76 16.27 -13.82
CA GLY A 474 6.11 15.46 -14.86
C GLY A 474 5.34 14.26 -14.34
N VAL A 475 5.43 14.02 -13.03
CA VAL A 475 4.79 12.90 -12.33
C VAL A 475 4.28 13.34 -10.97
N CYS A 476 3.17 12.75 -10.54
CA CYS A 476 2.58 12.99 -9.23
C CYS A 476 2.39 11.70 -8.42
N TYR A 477 2.11 11.88 -7.13
CA TYR A 477 1.69 10.79 -6.26
C TYR A 477 0.24 10.36 -6.60
N PRO A 478 -0.08 9.06 -6.56
CA PRO A 478 -1.43 8.56 -6.86
C PRO A 478 -2.57 9.19 -6.06
N ASP A 479 -2.32 9.56 -4.80
CA ASP A 479 -3.30 10.21 -3.92
C ASP A 479 -3.56 11.68 -4.29
N GLN A 480 -2.74 12.26 -5.17
CA GLN A 480 -2.85 13.64 -5.64
C GLN A 480 -3.35 13.74 -7.09
N THR A 481 -3.65 12.62 -7.75
CA THR A 481 -3.99 12.58 -9.18
C THR A 481 -5.10 13.54 -9.56
N GLU A 482 -6.20 13.63 -8.79
CA GLU A 482 -7.29 14.55 -9.13
C GLU A 482 -6.90 16.03 -9.01
N ILE A 483 -5.98 16.39 -8.10
CA ILE A 483 -5.47 17.76 -7.97
C ILE A 483 -4.60 18.09 -9.18
N TRP A 484 -3.70 17.18 -9.53
CA TRP A 484 -2.77 17.39 -10.63
C TRP A 484 -3.44 17.31 -12.00
N LYS A 485 -4.49 16.51 -12.17
CA LYS A 485 -5.31 16.48 -13.38
C LYS A 485 -5.92 17.85 -13.71
N ASP A 486 -6.37 18.57 -12.69
CA ASP A 486 -6.93 19.92 -12.86
C ASP A 486 -5.85 20.98 -13.08
N LEU A 487 -4.65 20.78 -12.50
CA LEU A 487 -3.49 21.67 -12.66
C LEU A 487 -2.72 21.43 -13.98
N CYS A 488 -2.72 20.20 -14.45
CA CYS A 488 -2.06 19.70 -15.66
C CYS A 488 -3.12 18.99 -16.53
N PRO A 489 -3.92 19.74 -17.30
CA PRO A 489 -4.97 19.19 -18.14
C PRO A 489 -4.44 18.27 -19.24
N ASP A 490 -5.30 17.37 -19.73
CA ASP A 490 -4.98 16.42 -20.80
C ASP A 490 -4.49 17.14 -22.07
N PRO A 491 -3.23 16.92 -22.52
CA PRO A 491 -2.74 17.50 -23.76
C PRO A 491 -3.53 17.08 -25.01
N ASN A 492 -4.26 15.95 -24.94
CA ASN A 492 -5.15 15.51 -26.01
C ASN A 492 -6.36 16.44 -26.22
N LEU A 493 -6.60 17.40 -25.31
CA LEU A 493 -7.52 18.51 -25.55
C LEU A 493 -7.15 19.31 -26.81
N PHE A 494 -5.86 19.40 -27.17
CA PHE A 494 -5.42 20.05 -28.40
C PHE A 494 -5.39 19.12 -29.61
N PHE A 495 -4.93 17.87 -29.45
CA PHE A 495 -4.68 16.98 -30.59
C PHE A 495 -5.89 16.17 -31.05
N LYS A 496 -6.87 15.92 -30.16
CA LYS A 496 -8.08 15.14 -30.46
C LYS A 496 -7.80 13.76 -31.08
N SER A 497 -6.70 13.13 -30.70
CA SER A 497 -6.27 11.85 -31.22
C SER A 497 -6.94 10.70 -30.48
N GLU A 498 -7.54 9.76 -31.23
CA GLU A 498 -8.09 8.52 -30.67
C GLU A 498 -7.01 7.68 -29.96
N GLY A 499 -5.78 7.67 -30.49
CA GLY A 499 -4.65 6.95 -29.90
C GLY A 499 -4.03 7.63 -28.67
N LEU A 500 -4.54 8.78 -28.24
CA LEU A 500 -4.13 9.43 -27.00
C LEU A 500 -5.22 9.38 -25.93
N LYS A 501 -6.37 8.76 -26.21
CA LYS A 501 -7.36 8.49 -25.19
C LYS A 501 -6.80 7.49 -24.18
N ALA A 502 -7.08 7.72 -22.91
CA ALA A 502 -6.66 6.83 -21.83
C ALA A 502 -7.11 5.38 -22.10
N TYR A 503 -6.24 4.42 -21.78
CA TYR A 503 -6.58 3.00 -21.86
C TYR A 503 -7.79 2.70 -20.96
N PRO A 504 -8.75 1.86 -21.42
CA PRO A 504 -9.86 1.46 -20.58
C PRO A 504 -9.34 0.53 -19.46
N ILE A 505 -9.12 1.10 -18.27
CA ILE A 505 -8.80 0.35 -17.07
C ILE A 505 -10.10 -0.19 -16.47
N ILE A 506 -10.17 -1.50 -16.22
CA ILE A 506 -11.30 -2.09 -15.49
C ILE A 506 -11.21 -1.61 -14.05
N SER A 507 -12.24 -0.89 -13.57
CA SER A 507 -12.26 -0.39 -12.19
C SER A 507 -12.29 -1.53 -11.17
N GLU A 508 -11.81 -1.25 -9.96
CA GLU A 508 -11.86 -2.23 -8.87
C GLU A 508 -13.29 -2.68 -8.56
N GLU A 509 -14.27 -1.78 -8.63
CA GLU A 509 -15.70 -2.09 -8.49
C GLU A 509 -16.14 -3.08 -9.57
N LYS A 510 -15.71 -2.88 -10.81
CA LYS A 510 -16.05 -3.79 -11.90
C LYS A 510 -15.39 -5.16 -11.75
N ILE A 511 -14.14 -5.20 -11.26
CA ILE A 511 -13.48 -6.45 -10.90
C ILE A 511 -14.25 -7.17 -9.78
N LYS A 512 -14.64 -6.46 -8.72
CA LYS A 512 -15.44 -6.99 -7.60
C LYS A 512 -16.80 -7.51 -8.10
N GLU A 513 -17.48 -6.78 -8.98
CA GLU A 513 -18.75 -7.17 -9.59
C GLU A 513 -18.60 -8.49 -10.38
N ILE A 514 -17.66 -8.55 -11.34
CA ILE A 514 -17.41 -9.73 -12.17
C ILE A 514 -17.10 -10.94 -11.29
N ARG A 515 -16.26 -10.77 -10.25
CA ARG A 515 -15.93 -11.85 -9.30
C ARG A 515 -17.17 -12.33 -8.54
N SER A 516 -18.03 -11.43 -8.09
CA SER A 516 -19.23 -11.78 -7.32
C SER A 516 -20.28 -12.56 -8.13
N VAL A 517 -20.33 -12.30 -9.44
CA VAL A 517 -21.29 -12.91 -10.36
C VAL A 517 -20.75 -14.24 -10.91
N HIS A 518 -19.47 -14.29 -11.29
CA HIS A 518 -18.93 -15.38 -12.10
C HIS A 518 -17.99 -16.34 -11.38
N LEU A 519 -17.50 -16.02 -10.17
CA LEU A 519 -16.64 -16.92 -9.38
C LEU A 519 -17.41 -17.59 -8.24
N GLY A 520 -16.92 -18.77 -7.82
CA GLY A 520 -17.50 -19.51 -6.70
C GLY A 520 -17.47 -18.70 -5.40
N LYS A 521 -18.62 -18.54 -4.75
CA LYS A 521 -18.79 -17.73 -3.52
C LYS A 521 -17.96 -18.22 -2.31
N SER A 522 -17.38 -19.41 -2.40
CA SER A 522 -16.44 -19.95 -1.40
C SER A 522 -15.02 -19.40 -1.52
N LEU A 523 -14.70 -18.66 -2.59
CA LEU A 523 -13.41 -17.99 -2.78
C LEU A 523 -13.42 -16.64 -2.06
N SER A 524 -12.71 -16.55 -0.94
CA SER A 524 -12.58 -15.31 -0.16
C SER A 524 -11.49 -14.38 -0.71
N MET A 525 -11.66 -13.07 -0.47
CA MET A 525 -10.58 -12.08 -0.63
C MET A 525 -10.03 -11.72 0.74
N SER A 526 -8.73 -11.41 0.79
CA SER A 526 -8.10 -10.87 2.00
C SER A 526 -8.45 -9.40 2.18
N TYR A 527 -8.41 -8.93 3.43
CA TYR A 527 -8.68 -7.56 3.87
C TYR A 527 -10.15 -7.10 3.75
N GLU A 528 -10.52 -6.05 4.49
CA GLU A 528 -11.85 -5.40 4.35
C GLU A 528 -11.96 -4.70 2.99
N GLU A 529 -10.90 -3.98 2.61
CA GLU A 529 -10.69 -3.46 1.25
C GLU A 529 -9.69 -4.36 0.51
N PRO A 530 -10.15 -5.19 -0.45
CA PRO A 530 -9.26 -6.05 -1.23
C PRO A 530 -8.22 -5.25 -2.01
N LEU A 531 -6.98 -5.75 -2.04
CA LEU A 531 -5.89 -5.16 -2.81
C LEU A 531 -5.97 -5.57 -4.29
N HIS A 532 -5.79 -4.63 -5.21
CA HIS A 532 -5.68 -4.88 -6.64
C HIS A 532 -4.20 -4.96 -7.06
N ILE A 533 -3.61 -6.15 -6.88
CA ILE A 533 -2.22 -6.40 -7.25
C ILE A 533 -2.11 -6.73 -8.74
N VAL A 534 -1.18 -6.09 -9.43
CA VAL A 534 -0.98 -6.26 -10.89
C VAL A 534 0.42 -6.72 -11.27
N ARG A 535 1.41 -6.63 -10.36
CA ARG A 535 2.80 -7.03 -10.59
C ARG A 535 3.45 -7.51 -9.30
N GLY A 536 4.50 -8.34 -9.40
CA GLY A 536 5.37 -8.66 -8.27
C GLY A 536 6.84 -8.47 -8.60
N SER A 537 7.68 -8.14 -7.62
CA SER A 537 9.15 -8.08 -7.81
C SER A 537 9.85 -8.42 -6.51
N GLY A 538 10.59 -9.53 -6.49
CA GLY A 538 11.31 -10.02 -5.31
C GLY A 538 10.36 -10.23 -4.12
N VAL A 539 10.51 -9.42 -3.07
CA VAL A 539 9.67 -9.49 -1.86
C VAL A 539 8.43 -8.59 -1.92
N TYR A 540 8.15 -7.94 -3.04
CA TYR A 540 7.07 -6.97 -3.15
C TYR A 540 5.92 -7.47 -4.03
N LEU A 541 4.70 -7.26 -3.55
CA LEU A 541 3.49 -7.16 -4.38
C LEU A 541 3.27 -5.70 -4.75
N ILE A 542 2.91 -5.43 -6.00
CA ILE A 542 2.79 -4.06 -6.53
C ILE A 542 1.36 -3.87 -7.05
N ASP A 543 0.66 -2.87 -6.51
CA ASP A 543 -0.68 -2.52 -6.96
C ASP A 543 -0.67 -1.69 -8.25
N GLN A 544 -1.86 -1.45 -8.82
CA GLN A 544 -2.05 -0.72 -10.06
C GLN A 544 -1.52 0.72 -10.04
N THR A 545 -1.26 1.28 -8.85
CA THR A 545 -0.70 2.63 -8.70
C THR A 545 0.82 2.62 -8.56
N GLY A 546 1.45 1.45 -8.53
CA GLY A 546 2.88 1.27 -8.34
C GLY A 546 3.30 1.18 -6.88
N ARG A 547 2.35 1.18 -5.94
CA ARG A 547 2.67 1.04 -4.51
C ARG A 547 3.16 -0.37 -4.22
N LYS A 548 4.31 -0.43 -3.54
CA LYS A 548 4.97 -1.68 -3.15
C LYS A 548 4.54 -2.10 -1.74
N TYR A 549 4.03 -3.32 -1.61
CA TYR A 549 3.71 -3.97 -0.34
C TYR A 549 4.76 -5.03 -0.06
N LEU A 550 5.48 -4.90 1.05
CA LEU A 550 6.40 -5.95 1.50
C LEU A 550 5.60 -7.20 1.86
N ASP A 551 5.79 -8.26 1.09
CA ASP A 551 5.05 -9.51 1.22
C ASP A 551 5.68 -10.39 2.30
N THR A 552 5.01 -10.42 3.45
CA THR A 552 5.43 -11.19 4.63
C THR A 552 4.54 -12.41 4.87
N VAL A 553 3.68 -12.76 3.90
CA VAL A 553 2.63 -13.78 4.06
C VAL A 553 2.79 -14.91 3.05
N ASN A 554 3.10 -14.61 1.79
CA ASN A 554 3.12 -15.63 0.74
C ASN A 554 4.36 -16.51 0.81
N ASN A 555 4.18 -17.79 1.07
CA ASN A 555 5.25 -18.78 0.95
C ASN A 555 5.27 -19.55 -0.39
N VAL A 556 4.37 -19.17 -1.31
CA VAL A 556 4.27 -19.72 -2.66
C VAL A 556 5.37 -19.14 -3.56
N ALA A 557 5.56 -17.82 -3.54
CA ALA A 557 6.66 -17.13 -4.20
C ALA A 557 7.96 -17.30 -3.38
N HIS A 558 8.41 -18.54 -3.25
CA HIS A 558 9.47 -18.99 -2.37
C HIS A 558 10.84 -18.33 -2.63
N VAL A 559 11.21 -18.14 -3.90
CA VAL A 559 12.45 -17.46 -4.31
C VAL A 559 12.18 -16.01 -4.73
N GLY A 560 11.02 -15.46 -4.36
CA GLY A 560 10.59 -14.12 -4.72
C GLY A 560 9.69 -14.06 -5.96
N HIS A 561 8.88 -13.02 -6.02
CA HIS A 561 7.98 -12.71 -7.13
C HIS A 561 8.76 -12.40 -8.39
N GLU A 562 8.30 -12.95 -9.52
CA GLU A 562 8.87 -12.74 -10.86
C GLU A 562 10.38 -13.06 -10.96
N HIS A 563 10.90 -13.99 -10.15
CA HIS A 563 12.32 -14.37 -10.21
C HIS A 563 12.76 -14.73 -11.64
N GLN A 564 13.64 -13.90 -12.22
CA GLN A 564 13.98 -13.90 -13.63
C GLN A 564 14.38 -15.28 -14.16
N ASP A 565 15.28 -15.99 -13.46
CA ASP A 565 15.78 -17.29 -13.93
C ASP A 565 14.65 -18.34 -14.02
N VAL A 566 13.72 -18.30 -13.07
CA VAL A 566 12.56 -19.22 -13.03
C VAL A 566 11.58 -18.88 -14.15
N VAL A 567 11.28 -17.59 -14.35
CA VAL A 567 10.42 -17.13 -15.46
C VAL A 567 11.01 -17.54 -16.81
N ARG A 568 12.31 -17.28 -17.01
CA ARG A 568 13.03 -17.63 -18.25
C ARG A 568 13.07 -19.13 -18.49
N ALA A 569 13.30 -19.95 -17.46
CA ALA A 569 13.28 -21.41 -17.58
C ALA A 569 11.90 -21.90 -18.04
N GLY A 570 10.82 -21.36 -17.48
CA GLY A 570 9.45 -21.68 -17.90
C GLY A 570 9.16 -21.26 -19.35
N GLN A 571 9.46 -20.01 -19.72
CA GLN A 571 9.23 -19.48 -21.07
C GLN A 571 10.00 -20.26 -22.12
N ASN A 572 11.29 -20.53 -21.89
CA ASN A 572 12.13 -21.27 -22.82
C ASN A 572 11.61 -22.69 -23.05
N GLN A 573 11.24 -23.40 -21.97
CA GLN A 573 10.73 -24.78 -22.10
C GLN A 573 9.35 -24.82 -22.77
N MET A 574 8.47 -23.84 -22.47
CA MET A 574 7.13 -23.74 -23.07
C MET A 574 7.19 -23.53 -24.59
N ALA A 575 8.16 -22.77 -25.06
CA ALA A 575 8.35 -22.52 -26.50
C ALA A 575 8.82 -23.76 -27.29
N VAL A 576 9.32 -24.80 -26.60
CA VAL A 576 9.91 -25.99 -27.22
C VAL A 576 9.02 -27.23 -27.08
N LEU A 577 8.65 -27.61 -25.85
CA LEU A 577 7.90 -28.83 -25.57
C LEU A 577 7.13 -28.75 -24.24
N ASN A 578 5.84 -29.07 -24.29
CA ASN A 578 5.00 -29.27 -23.10
C ASN A 578 4.02 -30.43 -23.34
N THR A 579 4.32 -31.61 -22.79
CA THR A 579 3.53 -32.84 -22.98
C THR A 579 3.56 -33.70 -21.71
N ASN A 580 2.82 -34.81 -21.70
CA ASN A 580 2.78 -35.76 -20.58
C ASN A 580 4.01 -36.71 -20.55
N THR A 581 4.17 -37.43 -19.46
CA THR A 581 5.33 -38.29 -19.15
C THR A 581 5.37 -39.64 -19.87
N ARG A 582 4.41 -39.94 -20.77
CA ARG A 582 4.46 -41.18 -21.60
C ARG A 582 5.47 -41.08 -22.74
N TYR A 583 5.95 -39.87 -23.04
CA TYR A 583 7.05 -39.63 -23.96
C TYR A 583 8.31 -39.33 -23.17
N MET A 584 9.47 -39.79 -23.64
CA MET A 584 10.74 -39.52 -22.97
C MET A 584 11.13 -38.04 -23.13
N HIS A 585 11.55 -37.41 -22.02
CA HIS A 585 12.16 -36.09 -22.00
C HIS A 585 13.13 -35.97 -20.81
N THR A 586 14.16 -35.12 -20.91
CA THR A 586 15.20 -35.01 -19.87
C THR A 586 14.76 -34.19 -18.66
N ALA A 587 13.85 -33.23 -18.84
CA ALA A 587 13.44 -32.31 -17.78
C ALA A 587 12.94 -33.00 -16.50
N ILE A 588 12.22 -34.13 -16.60
CA ILE A 588 11.75 -34.89 -15.43
C ILE A 588 12.91 -35.56 -14.68
N ASN A 589 13.94 -36.01 -15.42
CA ASN A 589 15.14 -36.60 -14.83
C ASN A 589 15.95 -35.53 -14.09
N GLU A 590 16.07 -34.34 -14.68
CA GLU A 590 16.75 -33.20 -14.04
C GLU A 590 16.05 -32.80 -12.74
N LEU A 591 14.72 -32.65 -12.75
CA LEU A 591 13.97 -32.36 -11.52
C LEU A 591 14.15 -33.47 -10.49
N ALA A 592 14.10 -34.72 -10.92
CA ALA A 592 14.28 -35.84 -10.01
C ALA A 592 15.66 -35.81 -9.33
N LEU A 593 16.74 -35.56 -10.08
CA LEU A 593 18.09 -35.46 -9.53
C LEU A 593 18.22 -34.27 -8.58
N GLU A 594 17.76 -33.09 -8.97
CA GLU A 594 17.83 -31.88 -8.14
C GLU A 594 17.11 -32.04 -6.80
N LEU A 595 15.94 -32.70 -6.82
CA LEU A 595 15.14 -32.94 -5.62
C LEU A 595 15.76 -34.03 -4.74
N LEU A 596 16.25 -35.13 -5.31
CA LEU A 596 16.89 -36.22 -4.57
C LEU A 596 18.14 -35.75 -3.81
N GLU A 597 18.90 -34.80 -4.35
CA GLU A 597 20.05 -34.19 -3.65
C GLU A 597 19.67 -33.48 -2.34
N THR A 598 18.41 -33.07 -2.19
CA THR A 598 17.92 -32.39 -0.99
C THR A 598 17.32 -33.33 0.04
N LEU A 599 17.10 -34.61 -0.30
CA LEU A 599 16.38 -35.59 0.52
C LEU A 599 17.35 -36.58 1.19
N PRO A 600 16.96 -37.17 2.34
CA PRO A 600 17.61 -38.37 2.87
C PRO A 600 17.65 -39.50 1.82
N LYS A 601 18.75 -40.26 1.78
CA LYS A 601 19.00 -41.34 0.80
C LYS A 601 17.92 -42.44 0.77
N GLU A 602 17.21 -42.62 1.87
CA GLU A 602 16.11 -43.57 2.02
C GLU A 602 14.91 -43.17 1.15
N LEU A 603 14.69 -41.88 0.92
CA LEU A 603 13.60 -41.31 0.12
C LEU A 603 14.04 -41.13 -1.33
N ASN A 604 14.11 -42.25 -2.08
CA ASN A 604 14.74 -42.29 -3.40
C ASN A 604 13.80 -42.60 -4.59
N VAL A 605 12.48 -42.60 -4.37
CA VAL A 605 11.49 -42.71 -5.46
C VAL A 605 10.55 -41.52 -5.43
N LEU A 606 10.38 -40.88 -6.59
CA LEU A 606 9.60 -39.66 -6.76
C LEU A 606 8.37 -39.89 -7.65
N HIS A 607 7.23 -39.33 -7.24
CA HIS A 607 6.04 -39.20 -8.06
C HIS A 607 5.67 -37.72 -8.19
N PHE A 608 5.41 -37.24 -9.40
CA PHE A 608 5.07 -35.83 -9.63
C PHE A 608 3.57 -35.63 -9.84
N VAL A 609 3.04 -34.58 -9.23
CA VAL A 609 1.63 -34.16 -9.28
C VAL A 609 1.58 -32.62 -9.35
N ASN A 610 0.39 -32.00 -9.29
CA ASN A 610 0.21 -30.58 -9.60
C ASN A 610 -0.07 -29.71 -8.37
N SER A 611 -0.41 -30.31 -7.23
CA SER A 611 -0.71 -29.57 -5.99
C SER A 611 -0.38 -30.36 -4.74
N GLY A 612 -0.23 -29.66 -3.60
CA GLY A 612 -0.08 -30.31 -2.30
C GLY A 612 -1.26 -31.22 -1.93
N SER A 613 -2.49 -30.88 -2.34
CA SER A 613 -3.65 -31.76 -2.16
C SER A 613 -3.47 -33.08 -2.94
N GLU A 614 -3.02 -33.03 -4.19
CA GLU A 614 -2.78 -34.26 -4.97
C GLU A 614 -1.63 -35.09 -4.39
N ALA A 615 -0.60 -34.43 -3.85
CA ALA A 615 0.52 -35.12 -3.20
C ALA A 615 0.05 -35.86 -1.93
N ASN A 616 -0.72 -35.19 -1.08
CA ASN A 616 -1.30 -35.81 0.11
C ASN A 616 -2.33 -36.89 -0.23
N GLU A 617 -3.16 -36.70 -1.25
CA GLU A 617 -4.09 -37.72 -1.74
C GLU A 617 -3.35 -38.98 -2.20
N LEU A 618 -2.28 -38.81 -2.98
CA LEU A 618 -1.44 -39.92 -3.42
C LEU A 618 -0.74 -40.60 -2.25
N ALA A 619 -0.17 -39.85 -1.30
CA ALA A 619 0.49 -40.40 -0.12
C ALA A 619 -0.47 -41.24 0.74
N LEU A 620 -1.70 -40.76 0.98
CA LEU A 620 -2.74 -41.50 1.68
C LEU A 620 -3.13 -42.78 0.92
N ARG A 621 -3.27 -42.70 -0.40
CA ARG A 621 -3.55 -43.86 -1.26
C ARG A 621 -2.42 -44.89 -1.19
N MET A 622 -1.17 -44.45 -1.25
CA MET A 622 0.01 -45.31 -1.12
C MET A 622 0.00 -46.02 0.23
N ALA A 623 -0.20 -45.29 1.34
CA ALA A 623 -0.26 -45.86 2.67
C ALA A 623 -1.36 -46.92 2.84
N MET A 624 -2.59 -46.63 2.38
CA MET A 624 -3.69 -47.60 2.45
C MET A 624 -3.43 -48.84 1.58
N THR A 625 -2.82 -48.66 0.40
CA THR A 625 -2.50 -49.76 -0.51
C THR A 625 -1.41 -50.67 0.06
N VAL A 626 -0.34 -50.07 0.61
CA VAL A 626 0.84 -50.77 1.13
C VAL A 626 0.52 -51.53 2.42
N THR A 627 -0.29 -50.93 3.30
CA THR A 627 -0.62 -51.53 4.61
C THR A 627 -1.87 -52.41 4.58
N GLY A 628 -2.76 -52.22 3.59
CA GLY A 628 -4.09 -52.83 3.55
C GLY A 628 -5.08 -52.24 4.57
N ASN A 629 -4.69 -51.20 5.31
CA ASN A 629 -5.49 -50.58 6.36
C ASN A 629 -6.18 -49.31 5.87
N LYS A 630 -7.15 -48.79 6.64
CA LYS A 630 -7.90 -47.55 6.32
C LYS A 630 -7.79 -46.45 7.36
N HIS A 631 -7.20 -46.74 8.52
CA HIS A 631 -7.23 -45.82 9.66
C HIS A 631 -6.08 -44.80 9.61
N ILE A 632 -6.37 -43.51 9.64
CA ILE A 632 -5.37 -42.44 9.58
C ILE A 632 -5.33 -41.66 10.88
N LEU A 633 -4.13 -41.43 11.41
CA LEU A 633 -3.88 -40.55 12.53
C LEU A 633 -3.47 -39.16 12.01
N ALA A 634 -4.00 -38.09 12.61
CA ALA A 634 -3.63 -36.71 12.29
C ALA A 634 -3.76 -35.79 13.52
N SER A 635 -3.07 -34.65 13.49
CA SER A 635 -3.10 -33.68 14.60
C SER A 635 -4.33 -32.76 14.54
N LYS A 636 -4.82 -32.32 15.70
CA LYS A 636 -5.80 -31.24 15.78
C LYS A 636 -5.24 -29.97 15.14
N TRP A 637 -6.07 -29.25 14.40
CA TRP A 637 -5.70 -28.08 13.58
C TRP A 637 -4.79 -28.34 12.37
N GLY A 638 -4.43 -29.58 12.07
CA GLY A 638 -3.75 -29.93 10.82
C GLY A 638 -4.60 -29.61 9.58
N TYR A 639 -3.95 -29.19 8.50
CA TYR A 639 -4.57 -28.95 7.18
C TYR A 639 -3.74 -29.55 6.05
N HIS A 640 -4.29 -30.58 5.41
CA HIS A 640 -3.58 -31.42 4.43
C HIS A 640 -4.14 -31.31 3.01
N GLY A 641 -5.00 -30.33 2.73
CA GLY A 641 -5.53 -30.08 1.38
C GLY A 641 -7.06 -30.07 1.28
N ASN A 642 -7.55 -30.06 0.04
CA ASN A 642 -8.95 -29.78 -0.28
C ASN A 642 -9.69 -30.91 -1.04
N THR A 643 -9.03 -32.03 -1.34
CA THR A 643 -9.69 -33.25 -1.86
C THR A 643 -10.39 -34.00 -0.74
N ASN A 644 -11.24 -34.98 -1.08
CA ASN A 644 -12.06 -35.67 -0.08
C ASN A 644 -11.23 -36.42 0.98
N ALA A 645 -10.16 -37.15 0.59
CA ALA A 645 -9.33 -37.83 1.58
C ALA A 645 -8.49 -36.84 2.41
N CYS A 646 -8.02 -35.76 1.79
CA CYS A 646 -7.32 -34.68 2.51
C CYS A 646 -8.23 -33.95 3.51
N ILE A 647 -9.47 -33.62 3.13
CA ILE A 647 -10.46 -33.02 4.04
C ILE A 647 -10.76 -33.98 5.18
N ALA A 648 -10.91 -35.28 4.92
CA ALA A 648 -11.18 -36.29 5.93
C ALA A 648 -10.14 -36.38 7.05
N VAL A 649 -8.90 -35.92 6.80
CA VAL A 649 -7.81 -35.87 7.80
C VAL A 649 -7.47 -34.45 8.27
N SER A 650 -8.14 -33.42 7.74
CA SER A 650 -7.89 -32.00 8.05
C SER A 650 -8.81 -31.48 9.15
N SER A 651 -8.41 -31.64 10.40
CA SER A 651 -9.11 -31.12 11.58
C SER A 651 -9.45 -29.63 11.48
N TYR A 652 -8.56 -28.84 10.86
CA TYR A 652 -8.79 -27.42 10.58
C TYR A 652 -10.07 -27.14 9.78
N LYS A 653 -10.48 -28.04 8.88
CA LYS A 653 -11.64 -27.86 7.99
C LYS A 653 -12.91 -28.45 8.58
N PHE A 654 -12.92 -29.73 8.94
CA PHE A 654 -14.17 -30.39 9.32
C PHE A 654 -14.73 -29.97 10.69
N HIS A 655 -13.95 -29.28 11.54
CA HIS A 655 -14.46 -28.64 12.77
C HIS A 655 -14.92 -27.19 12.57
N ARG A 656 -14.71 -26.58 11.40
CA ARG A 656 -15.18 -25.22 11.11
C ARG A 656 -16.55 -25.23 10.45
N LYS A 657 -17.14 -24.03 10.33
CA LYS A 657 -18.44 -23.82 9.67
C LYS A 657 -18.46 -24.48 8.29
N GLY A 658 -19.45 -25.35 8.06
CA GLY A 658 -19.63 -26.11 6.83
C GLY A 658 -19.01 -27.52 6.83
N GLY A 659 -18.22 -27.87 7.86
CA GLY A 659 -17.73 -29.24 8.05
C GLY A 659 -18.78 -30.17 8.68
N THR A 660 -18.66 -31.47 8.41
CA THR A 660 -19.55 -32.53 8.94
C THR A 660 -18.88 -33.42 9.99
N GLY A 661 -17.71 -33.04 10.49
CA GLY A 661 -16.89 -33.85 11.39
C GLY A 661 -15.95 -34.83 10.67
N LYS A 662 -15.18 -35.59 11.45
CA LYS A 662 -14.23 -36.59 10.95
C LYS A 662 -14.94 -37.92 10.63
N PRO A 663 -14.50 -38.70 9.63
CA PRO A 663 -14.98 -40.07 9.45
C PRO A 663 -14.48 -41.02 10.56
N GLU A 664 -15.10 -42.19 10.67
CA GLU A 664 -14.71 -43.23 11.64
C GLU A 664 -13.27 -43.73 11.44
N THR A 665 -12.77 -43.66 10.22
CA THR A 665 -11.41 -44.04 9.85
C THR A 665 -10.35 -43.00 10.22
N THR A 666 -10.73 -41.79 10.64
CA THR A 666 -9.77 -40.75 11.06
C THR A 666 -9.69 -40.65 12.58
N HIS A 667 -8.48 -40.58 13.12
CA HIS A 667 -8.20 -40.44 14.55
C HIS A 667 -7.38 -39.18 14.79
N ILE A 668 -7.87 -38.31 15.68
CA ILE A 668 -7.27 -36.99 15.93
C ILE A 668 -6.71 -36.93 17.34
N PHE A 669 -5.41 -36.65 17.46
CA PHE A 669 -4.76 -36.34 18.74
C PHE A 669 -4.69 -34.82 18.98
N PRO A 670 -4.58 -34.35 20.24
CA PRO A 670 -4.43 -32.92 20.55
C PRO A 670 -3.21 -32.29 19.85
N ILE A 671 -3.29 -31.00 19.52
CA ILE A 671 -2.15 -30.28 18.93
C ILE A 671 -0.97 -30.29 19.93
N PRO A 672 0.22 -30.79 19.54
CA PRO A 672 1.38 -30.86 20.42
C PRO A 672 2.02 -29.47 20.52
N ASP A 673 1.43 -28.60 21.33
CA ASP A 673 1.88 -27.23 21.59
C ASP A 673 2.31 -27.11 23.05
N SER A 674 3.62 -26.99 23.30
CA SER A 674 4.20 -26.89 24.64
C SER A 674 4.00 -25.52 25.30
N PHE A 675 3.55 -24.51 24.54
CA PHE A 675 3.35 -23.14 25.01
C PHE A 675 1.89 -22.86 25.40
N ARG A 676 0.94 -23.14 24.50
CA ARG A 676 -0.50 -22.84 24.71
C ARG A 676 -1.41 -24.06 24.62
N GLY A 677 -0.87 -25.23 24.26
CA GLY A 677 -1.63 -26.46 24.09
C GLY A 677 -2.20 -27.04 25.39
N MET A 678 -2.74 -28.25 25.27
CA MET A 678 -3.38 -28.99 26.37
C MET A 678 -2.40 -29.32 27.49
N TYR A 679 -1.19 -29.74 27.12
CA TYR A 679 -0.06 -29.98 28.03
C TYR A 679 1.02 -28.93 27.75
N ARG A 680 1.60 -28.34 28.80
CA ARG A 680 2.51 -27.18 28.69
C ARG A 680 3.78 -27.39 29.49
N GLY A 681 4.84 -26.68 29.09
CA GLY A 681 6.15 -26.77 29.72
C GLY A 681 7.02 -27.89 29.14
N ARG A 682 8.25 -28.02 29.63
CA ARG A 682 9.27 -28.92 29.04
C ARG A 682 8.91 -30.40 29.12
N ASP A 683 8.13 -30.78 30.13
CA ASP A 683 7.74 -32.19 30.36
C ASP A 683 6.46 -32.59 29.60
N SER A 684 5.88 -31.69 28.78
CA SER A 684 4.62 -31.93 28.08
C SER A 684 4.71 -33.00 26.99
N VAL A 685 5.92 -33.29 26.49
CA VAL A 685 6.13 -34.19 25.35
C VAL A 685 5.55 -35.58 25.57
N ASN A 686 5.81 -36.19 26.73
CA ASN A 686 5.35 -37.56 27.01
C ASN A 686 3.83 -37.63 27.08
N CYS A 687 3.17 -36.59 27.61
CA CYS A 687 1.70 -36.52 27.62
C CYS A 687 1.13 -36.52 26.20
N TYR A 688 1.73 -35.77 25.26
CA TYR A 688 1.29 -35.81 23.86
C TYR A 688 1.61 -37.13 23.15
N VAL A 689 2.73 -37.78 23.48
CA VAL A 689 3.06 -39.12 22.98
C VAL A 689 2.02 -40.14 23.46
N ASP A 690 1.61 -40.06 24.73
CA ASP A 690 0.59 -40.94 25.33
C ASP A 690 -0.78 -40.80 24.63
N GLU A 691 -1.15 -39.58 24.19
CA GLU A 691 -2.38 -39.38 23.40
C GLU A 691 -2.37 -40.19 22.09
N VAL A 692 -1.23 -40.24 21.40
CA VAL A 692 -1.08 -41.04 20.17
C VAL A 692 -1.08 -42.52 20.50
N GLU A 693 -0.38 -42.93 21.55
CA GLU A 693 -0.33 -44.32 22.01
C GLU A 693 -1.73 -44.84 22.35
N GLN A 694 -2.56 -44.04 23.02
CA GLN A 694 -3.95 -44.38 23.34
C GLN A 694 -4.80 -44.61 22.08
N LEU A 695 -4.62 -43.80 21.03
CA LEU A 695 -5.31 -44.01 19.75
C LEU A 695 -4.90 -45.34 19.10
N LEU A 696 -3.59 -45.66 19.12
CA LEU A 696 -3.07 -46.92 18.60
C LEU A 696 -3.57 -48.13 19.40
N LYS A 697 -3.55 -48.07 20.74
CA LYS A 697 -4.11 -49.11 21.62
C LYS A 697 -5.59 -49.33 21.38
N LYS A 698 -6.35 -48.25 21.11
CA LYS A 698 -7.77 -48.34 20.77
C LYS A 698 -8.01 -49.03 19.43
N LEU A 699 -7.16 -48.77 18.43
CA LEU A 699 -7.24 -49.48 17.15
C LEU A 699 -6.96 -50.97 17.35
N ASP A 700 -5.88 -51.30 18.05
CA ASP A 700 -5.48 -52.69 18.31
C ASP A 700 -6.55 -53.46 19.09
N ALA A 701 -7.15 -52.85 20.13
CA ALA A 701 -8.26 -53.44 20.88
C ALA A 701 -9.50 -53.75 20.02
N ASN A 702 -9.65 -53.11 18.86
CA ASN A 702 -10.71 -53.37 17.89
C ASN A 702 -10.26 -54.26 16.72
N ASN A 703 -9.08 -54.89 16.80
CA ASN A 703 -8.42 -55.63 15.71
C ASN A 703 -8.25 -54.78 14.43
N GLN A 704 -8.07 -53.48 14.61
CA GLN A 704 -7.81 -52.51 13.55
C GLN A 704 -6.35 -52.06 13.62
N LYS A 705 -5.76 -51.71 12.48
CA LYS A 705 -4.40 -51.18 12.40
C LYS A 705 -4.37 -49.84 11.67
N PRO A 706 -3.42 -48.95 11.99
CA PRO A 706 -3.25 -47.72 11.25
C PRO A 706 -2.74 -48.01 9.82
N ALA A 707 -3.21 -47.22 8.86
CA ALA A 707 -2.60 -47.10 7.55
C ALA A 707 -1.45 -46.09 7.58
N ALA A 708 -1.66 -44.93 8.20
CA ALA A 708 -0.61 -43.93 8.37
C ALA A 708 -0.88 -42.96 9.52
N LEU A 709 0.19 -42.30 9.95
CA LEU A 709 0.16 -40.96 10.53
C LEU A 709 0.52 -39.95 9.43
N ILE A 710 -0.27 -38.89 9.30
CA ILE A 710 0.07 -37.71 8.50
C ILE A 710 0.23 -36.49 9.41
N LEU A 711 1.33 -35.76 9.28
CA LEU A 711 1.64 -34.63 10.13
C LEU A 711 2.50 -33.58 9.41
N GLU A 712 2.19 -32.31 9.60
CA GLU A 712 3.08 -31.19 9.27
C GLU A 712 4.23 -31.15 10.28
N SER A 713 5.49 -31.14 9.83
CA SER A 713 6.66 -31.12 10.71
C SER A 713 6.75 -29.85 11.57
N ILE A 714 6.16 -28.75 11.09
CA ILE A 714 5.77 -27.58 11.88
C ILE A 714 4.32 -27.27 11.53
N ILE A 715 3.43 -27.27 12.53
CA ILE A 715 1.99 -27.18 12.28
C ILE A 715 1.62 -25.75 11.91
N SER A 716 1.34 -25.50 10.63
CA SER A 716 1.23 -24.15 10.10
C SER A 716 -0.14 -23.53 10.41
N CYS A 717 -1.23 -24.15 9.96
CA CYS A 717 -2.59 -23.64 10.18
C CYS A 717 -3.00 -23.61 11.66
N GLY A 718 -2.28 -24.37 12.50
CA GLY A 718 -2.42 -24.36 13.96
C GLY A 718 -1.73 -23.19 14.66
N GLY A 719 -0.95 -22.38 13.95
CA GLY A 719 -0.28 -21.19 14.49
C GLY A 719 1.25 -21.21 14.39
N GLN A 720 1.82 -21.89 13.40
CA GLN A 720 3.28 -22.08 13.24
C GLN A 720 3.91 -22.75 14.48
N ILE A 721 3.39 -23.92 14.85
CA ILE A 721 3.77 -24.62 16.08
C ILE A 721 4.93 -25.59 15.80
N GLU A 722 6.09 -25.30 16.40
CA GLU A 722 7.22 -26.23 16.47
C GLU A 722 6.85 -27.43 17.38
N LEU A 723 7.07 -28.66 16.91
CA LEU A 723 6.74 -29.85 17.68
C LEU A 723 7.68 -29.99 18.89
N PRO A 724 7.20 -30.49 20.05
CA PRO A 724 8.05 -30.71 21.21
C PRO A 724 9.21 -31.67 20.91
N GLU A 725 10.40 -31.35 21.41
CA GLU A 725 11.60 -32.16 21.22
C GLU A 725 11.36 -33.63 21.65
N GLY A 726 11.72 -34.57 20.79
CA GLY A 726 11.53 -36.00 21.02
C GLY A 726 10.11 -36.53 20.78
N PHE A 727 9.13 -35.69 20.43
CA PHE A 727 7.77 -36.13 20.06
C PHE A 727 7.78 -37.00 18.80
N LEU A 728 8.29 -36.46 17.69
CA LEU A 728 8.21 -37.08 16.37
C LEU A 728 8.95 -38.45 16.29
N PRO A 729 10.18 -38.60 16.84
CA PRO A 729 10.86 -39.90 16.87
C PRO A 729 10.07 -41.00 17.58
N LYS A 730 9.50 -40.69 18.76
CA LYS A 730 8.71 -41.64 19.55
C LYS A 730 7.44 -42.04 18.81
N VAL A 731 6.73 -41.06 18.25
CA VAL A 731 5.48 -41.30 17.53
C VAL A 731 5.69 -42.10 16.25
N TYR A 732 6.70 -41.79 15.44
CA TYR A 732 6.99 -42.54 14.22
C TYR A 732 7.34 -44.00 14.51
N LYS A 733 8.11 -44.24 15.58
CA LYS A 733 8.43 -45.60 16.03
C LYS A 733 7.16 -46.38 16.37
N MET A 734 6.28 -45.83 17.21
CA MET A 734 5.04 -46.51 17.63
C MET A 734 4.09 -46.81 16.45
N VAL A 735 3.97 -45.87 15.51
CA VAL A 735 3.13 -46.05 14.31
C VAL A 735 3.63 -47.19 13.45
N ARG A 736 4.96 -47.27 13.23
CA ARG A 736 5.59 -48.36 12.46
C ARG A 736 5.47 -49.72 13.15
N GLU A 737 5.69 -49.77 14.47
CA GLU A 737 5.49 -50.98 15.27
C GLU A 737 4.04 -51.48 15.21
N SER A 738 3.08 -50.57 15.02
CA SER A 738 1.66 -50.89 14.82
C SER A 738 1.30 -51.25 13.37
N GLY A 739 2.26 -51.22 12.44
CA GLY A 739 2.10 -51.56 11.03
C GLY A 739 1.64 -50.42 10.10
N GLY A 740 1.67 -49.17 10.57
CA GLY A 740 1.36 -47.98 9.77
C GLY A 740 2.60 -47.30 9.19
N LEU A 741 2.39 -46.39 8.22
CA LEU A 741 3.44 -45.55 7.63
C LEU A 741 3.45 -44.14 8.24
N CYS A 742 4.58 -43.45 8.16
CA CYS A 742 4.76 -42.07 8.59
C CYS A 742 4.86 -41.14 7.38
N ILE A 743 3.92 -40.20 7.25
CA ILE A 743 3.85 -39.21 6.18
C ILE A 743 4.21 -37.83 6.75
N ALA A 744 5.28 -37.22 6.25
CA ALA A 744 5.62 -35.83 6.55
C ALA A 744 5.03 -34.90 5.48
N ASP A 745 4.13 -34.01 5.90
CA ASP A 745 3.58 -32.95 5.05
C ASP A 745 4.50 -31.73 5.09
N GLU A 746 5.36 -31.59 4.08
CA GLU A 746 6.34 -30.51 3.95
C GLU A 746 5.87 -29.42 2.98
N VAL A 747 4.57 -29.37 2.66
CA VAL A 747 4.02 -28.37 1.73
C VAL A 747 4.22 -26.94 2.23
N GLN A 748 4.25 -26.71 3.55
CA GLN A 748 4.49 -25.38 4.13
C GLN A 748 5.96 -25.08 4.42
N THR A 749 6.72 -26.11 4.81
CA THR A 749 7.99 -26.00 5.56
C THR A 749 9.20 -26.53 4.80
N GLY A 750 8.97 -27.16 3.64
CA GLY A 750 10.02 -27.70 2.81
C GLY A 750 10.81 -26.65 2.02
N CYS A 751 11.69 -27.15 1.14
CA CYS A 751 12.55 -26.36 0.26
C CYS A 751 13.48 -25.37 1.02
N GLY A 752 13.89 -25.69 2.25
CA GLY A 752 14.83 -24.86 3.01
C GLY A 752 14.21 -23.70 3.80
N ARG A 753 12.86 -23.63 3.90
CA ARG A 753 12.13 -22.56 4.61
C ARG A 753 12.61 -22.33 6.05
N ILE A 754 12.94 -23.40 6.76
CA ILE A 754 13.36 -23.36 8.17
C ILE A 754 14.84 -22.98 8.36
N GLY A 755 15.62 -22.93 7.27
CA GLY A 755 17.03 -22.59 7.25
C GLY A 755 18.00 -23.67 7.76
N GLN A 756 17.75 -24.28 8.92
CA GLN A 756 18.69 -25.29 9.44
C GLN A 756 18.77 -26.56 8.56
N ALA A 757 17.68 -26.94 7.92
CA ALA A 757 17.58 -28.12 7.06
C ALA A 757 16.76 -27.85 5.79
N TRP A 758 16.78 -28.79 4.84
CA TRP A 758 15.94 -28.68 3.62
C TRP A 758 14.48 -28.98 3.93
N TRP A 759 14.24 -29.95 4.80
CA TRP A 759 12.91 -30.39 5.21
C TRP A 759 12.77 -30.32 6.74
N ALA A 760 11.64 -29.86 7.23
CA ALA A 760 11.48 -29.59 8.67
C ALA A 760 11.48 -30.85 9.54
N PHE A 761 11.13 -32.02 8.99
CA PHE A 761 11.25 -33.29 9.73
C PHE A 761 12.70 -33.59 10.15
N GLU A 762 13.70 -33.07 9.43
CA GLU A 762 15.12 -33.27 9.75
C GLU A 762 15.50 -32.61 11.08
N LEU A 763 14.77 -31.58 11.53
CA LEU A 763 14.96 -30.96 12.85
C LEU A 763 14.73 -31.92 14.02
N HIS A 764 14.06 -33.05 13.75
CA HIS A 764 13.72 -34.06 14.73
C HIS A 764 14.54 -35.34 14.57
N ASP A 765 15.57 -35.35 13.72
CA ASP A 765 16.41 -36.53 13.45
C ASP A 765 15.60 -37.78 13.02
N VAL A 766 14.52 -37.58 12.27
CA VAL A 766 13.69 -38.67 11.73
C VAL A 766 13.76 -38.72 10.21
N VAL A 767 13.49 -39.90 9.65
CA VAL A 767 13.20 -40.07 8.21
C VAL A 767 11.80 -40.67 8.09
N PRO A 768 10.84 -40.00 7.43
CA PRO A 768 9.49 -40.53 7.19
C PRO A 768 9.51 -41.62 6.09
N ASP A 769 8.39 -42.31 5.91
CA ASP A 769 8.24 -43.29 4.82
C ASP A 769 7.81 -42.60 3.51
N ILE A 770 7.07 -41.49 3.63
CA ILE A 770 6.58 -40.65 2.53
C ILE A 770 6.71 -39.17 2.92
N VAL A 771 7.13 -38.31 1.99
CA VAL A 771 7.14 -36.85 2.10
C VAL A 771 6.30 -36.26 0.98
N THR A 772 5.45 -35.29 1.32
CA THR A 772 4.66 -34.54 0.34
C THR A 772 5.14 -33.11 0.21
N ILE A 773 5.26 -32.65 -1.02
CA ILE A 773 5.91 -31.39 -1.39
C ILE A 773 4.99 -30.66 -2.37
N GLY A 774 4.83 -29.34 -2.20
CA GLY A 774 3.96 -28.52 -3.05
C GLY A 774 4.42 -27.07 -3.08
N LYS A 775 3.48 -26.12 -2.89
CA LYS A 775 3.67 -24.66 -2.73
C LYS A 775 5.04 -24.11 -3.19
N PRO A 776 6.11 -24.14 -2.38
CA PRO A 776 7.36 -23.49 -2.73
C PRO A 776 8.06 -24.07 -3.97
N LEU A 777 7.83 -25.34 -4.30
CA LEU A 777 8.54 -26.07 -5.37
C LEU A 777 8.40 -25.40 -6.74
N GLY A 778 7.27 -24.72 -7.01
CA GLY A 778 7.00 -24.09 -8.30
C GLY A 778 7.13 -22.58 -8.33
N ASN A 779 7.48 -21.93 -7.22
CA ASN A 779 7.46 -20.47 -7.09
C ASN A 779 6.16 -19.81 -7.60
N GLY A 780 5.00 -20.48 -7.46
CA GLY A 780 3.71 -20.06 -8.03
C GLY A 780 3.15 -20.95 -9.14
N HIS A 781 4.01 -21.66 -9.87
CA HIS A 781 3.57 -22.63 -10.88
C HIS A 781 2.98 -23.90 -10.24
N PRO A 782 1.87 -24.46 -10.75
CA PRO A 782 1.31 -25.72 -10.24
C PRO A 782 2.25 -26.91 -10.43
N VAL A 783 2.94 -27.31 -9.37
CA VAL A 783 3.81 -28.48 -9.31
C VAL A 783 3.94 -28.97 -7.86
N ALA A 784 4.00 -30.28 -7.69
CA ALA A 784 4.12 -30.95 -6.41
C ALA A 784 4.79 -32.32 -6.61
N ALA A 785 5.30 -32.89 -5.52
CA ALA A 785 5.97 -34.18 -5.54
C ALA A 785 5.61 -35.00 -4.30
N VAL A 786 5.67 -36.32 -4.47
CA VAL A 786 5.68 -37.30 -3.39
C VAL A 786 7.01 -38.03 -3.46
N ALA A 787 7.82 -37.89 -2.42
CA ALA A 787 9.04 -38.67 -2.26
C ALA A 787 8.77 -39.80 -1.27
N CYS A 788 9.22 -41.02 -1.58
CA CYS A 788 9.00 -42.15 -0.70
C CYS A 788 10.16 -43.15 -0.75
N THR A 789 10.15 -44.09 0.19
CA THR A 789 11.08 -45.21 0.15
C THR A 789 10.75 -46.15 -1.02
N ARG A 790 11.78 -46.83 -1.52
CA ARG A 790 11.61 -47.84 -2.57
C ARG A 790 10.62 -48.93 -2.19
N GLU A 791 10.61 -49.35 -0.92
CA GLU A 791 9.66 -50.35 -0.43
C GLU A 791 8.20 -49.90 -0.61
N VAL A 792 7.89 -48.63 -0.28
CA VAL A 792 6.55 -48.08 -0.45
C VAL A 792 6.17 -48.02 -1.93
N ALA A 793 7.08 -47.52 -2.78
CA ALA A 793 6.85 -47.41 -4.22
C ALA A 793 6.60 -48.77 -4.89
N ASP A 794 7.45 -49.76 -4.61
CA ASP A 794 7.37 -51.10 -5.21
C ASP A 794 6.09 -51.83 -4.78
N LYS A 795 5.67 -51.68 -3.51
CA LYS A 795 4.40 -52.25 -3.02
C LYS A 795 3.17 -51.52 -3.56
N PHE A 796 3.26 -50.21 -3.80
CA PHE A 796 2.19 -49.44 -4.42
C PHE A 796 1.99 -49.82 -5.89
N ALA A 797 3.07 -50.19 -6.61
CA ALA A 797 3.06 -50.68 -7.98
C ALA A 797 2.49 -52.12 -8.11
N ASN A 798 1.29 -52.34 -7.58
CA ASN A 798 0.60 -53.63 -7.51
C ASN A 798 -0.09 -54.07 -8.82
N GLY A 799 0.25 -53.45 -9.95
CA GLY A 799 -0.35 -53.68 -11.27
C GLY A 799 -1.41 -52.66 -11.69
N MET A 800 -1.91 -51.83 -10.76
CA MET A 800 -2.77 -50.70 -11.11
C MET A 800 -1.92 -49.51 -11.58
N GLU A 801 -2.09 -49.10 -12.85
CA GLU A 801 -1.38 -47.95 -13.40
C GLU A 801 -1.72 -46.66 -12.60
N PHE A 802 -0.69 -45.94 -12.17
CA PHE A 802 -0.82 -44.56 -11.72
C PHE A 802 -0.32 -43.63 -12.82
N PHE A 803 -1.19 -42.74 -13.30
CA PHE A 803 -0.87 -41.75 -14.31
C PHE A 803 -1.51 -40.41 -13.94
N ASN A 804 -0.71 -39.34 -13.96
CA ASN A 804 -1.17 -37.96 -13.83
C ASN A 804 -0.83 -37.24 -15.14
N THR A 805 -1.83 -36.71 -15.85
CA THR A 805 -1.65 -36.14 -17.19
C THR A 805 -0.66 -34.99 -17.22
N PHE A 806 -0.65 -34.16 -16.18
CA PHE A 806 0.23 -32.98 -16.09
C PHE A 806 1.41 -33.20 -15.13
N GLY A 807 1.30 -34.15 -14.21
CA GLY A 807 2.37 -34.49 -13.26
C GLY A 807 3.66 -34.86 -14.00
N GLY A 808 4.70 -34.04 -13.82
CA GLY A 808 6.01 -34.26 -14.45
C GLY A 808 6.13 -33.77 -15.90
N ASN A 809 5.25 -32.87 -16.37
CA ASN A 809 5.42 -32.26 -17.70
C ASN A 809 6.72 -31.43 -17.79
N PRO A 810 7.32 -31.28 -19.00
CA PRO A 810 8.61 -30.61 -19.16
C PRO A 810 8.68 -29.20 -18.57
N VAL A 811 7.63 -28.38 -18.74
CA VAL A 811 7.62 -26.98 -18.27
C VAL A 811 7.65 -26.91 -16.75
N SER A 812 6.81 -27.71 -16.08
CA SER A 812 6.75 -27.75 -14.62
C SER A 812 8.04 -28.29 -14.03
N CYS A 813 8.66 -29.26 -14.71
CA CYS A 813 9.98 -29.76 -14.34
C CYS A 813 11.09 -28.72 -14.50
N ALA A 814 11.12 -27.95 -15.60
CA ALA A 814 12.10 -26.89 -15.80
C ALA A 814 11.98 -25.80 -14.73
N ILE A 815 10.76 -25.37 -14.42
CA ILE A 815 10.47 -24.38 -13.37
C ILE A 815 10.94 -24.89 -12.00
N ALA A 816 10.49 -26.08 -11.60
CA ALA A 816 10.82 -26.62 -10.27
C ALA A 816 12.32 -26.90 -10.10
N SER A 817 12.99 -27.39 -11.15
CA SER A 817 14.44 -27.56 -11.15
C SER A 817 15.15 -26.22 -10.94
N GLU A 818 14.72 -25.16 -11.64
CA GLU A 818 15.35 -23.85 -11.48
C GLU A 818 15.10 -23.26 -10.09
N VAL A 819 13.93 -23.46 -9.49
CA VAL A 819 13.66 -23.05 -8.11
C VAL A 819 14.64 -23.69 -7.13
N LEU A 820 14.84 -25.02 -7.19
CA LEU A 820 15.79 -25.70 -6.31
C LEU A 820 17.23 -25.22 -6.55
N LYS A 821 17.61 -25.00 -7.82
CA LYS A 821 18.92 -24.46 -8.19
C LYS A 821 19.12 -23.05 -7.67
N VAL A 822 18.11 -22.18 -7.70
CA VAL A 822 18.16 -20.82 -7.13
C VAL A 822 18.36 -20.89 -5.62
N VAL A 823 17.60 -21.71 -4.89
CA VAL A 823 17.76 -21.90 -3.44
C VAL A 823 19.19 -22.30 -3.07
N LYS A 824 19.80 -23.21 -3.86
CA LYS A 824 21.22 -23.61 -3.71
C LYS A 824 22.17 -22.47 -4.07
N ARG A 825 22.03 -21.89 -5.27
CA ARG A 825 22.93 -20.90 -5.87
C ARG A 825 23.00 -19.60 -5.08
N GLU A 826 21.88 -19.15 -4.53
CA GLU A 826 21.77 -17.89 -3.77
C GLU A 826 21.88 -18.11 -2.25
N ASN A 827 22.14 -19.33 -1.80
CA ASN A 827 22.26 -19.70 -0.38
C ASN A 827 21.02 -19.31 0.46
N LEU A 828 19.81 -19.36 -0.13
CA LEU A 828 18.58 -18.88 0.52
C LEU A 828 18.25 -19.63 1.81
N LYS A 829 18.63 -20.91 1.89
CA LYS A 829 18.51 -21.69 3.12
C LYS A 829 19.35 -21.08 4.26
N GLN A 830 20.60 -20.73 3.99
CA GLN A 830 21.47 -20.08 4.98
C GLN A 830 20.93 -18.70 5.37
N HIS A 831 20.44 -17.94 4.39
CA HIS A 831 19.84 -16.63 4.64
C HIS A 831 18.58 -16.72 5.52
N ALA A 832 17.74 -17.74 5.32
CA ALA A 832 16.58 -18.01 6.16
C ALA A 832 16.97 -18.33 7.61
N LEU A 833 18.07 -19.06 7.83
CA LEU A 833 18.60 -19.35 9.16
C LEU A 833 19.06 -18.07 9.88
N GLU A 834 19.84 -17.24 9.20
CA GLU A 834 20.37 -15.98 9.74
C GLU A 834 19.26 -15.00 10.08
N THR A 835 18.36 -14.74 9.13
CA THR A 835 17.24 -13.81 9.30
C THR A 835 16.24 -14.32 10.34
N GLY A 836 15.94 -15.62 10.34
CA GLY A 836 15.08 -16.24 11.33
C GLY A 836 15.62 -16.12 12.75
N ASN A 837 16.94 -16.31 12.93
CA ASN A 837 17.59 -16.11 14.23
C ASN A 837 17.58 -14.64 14.67
N TYR A 838 17.78 -13.71 13.74
CA TYR A 838 17.67 -12.27 14.03
C TYR A 838 16.26 -11.89 14.49
N LEU A 839 15.21 -12.39 13.84
CA LEU A 839 13.81 -12.10 14.22
C LEU A 839 13.38 -12.75 15.56
N LYS A 840 14.05 -13.83 15.99
CA LYS A 840 13.78 -14.49 17.28
C LYS A 840 14.42 -13.75 18.46
N GLN A 841 15.45 -12.94 18.23
CA GLN A 841 16.11 -12.09 19.25
C GLN A 841 15.28 -10.84 19.53
#